data_AF-A0A399ZCL7-F1
#
_entry.id   AF-A0A399ZCL7-F1
#
_cell.length_a   1.000
_cell.length_b   1.000
_cell.length_c   1.000
_cell.angle_alpha   90.00
_cell.angle_beta   90.00
_cell.angle_gamma   90.00
#
_symmetry.space_group_name_H-M   'P 1'
#
loop_
_entity.id
_entity.type
_entity.pdbx_description
1 polymer ?
#
loop_
_entity_poly.entity_id
_entity_poly.type
_entity_poly.pdbx_seq_one_letter_code
_entity_poly.pdbx_strand_id
1 'polypeptide(L)'
;MKQLLQNMKNGQTTVEDVPVPTPRPGTALVKVAASLVSAGTERMLVEFAEKNLVGKARSRPDLVRQVLEKAKREGVITSVQAAFSRLDQPMPLGYSSAGVIVALGKNMSGFRVGQRVACAGLNYAVHAEYNLVPRNLLTPVPRKVDFESAAFTTLAAIAMQGFRLAEPQVGENIAVIGMGLLGLLTAQIARAAGCRVLGVDVDAAKLRLAASLDLEAAARHGAESAAQTFTSNRGFDAVIICAATASNDPVELAGAIARDRGRVVATGAVGLDIPRKVYYEKELSFVNSRSYGPGRYDPSYEENGVDYPIGYVRWTEGRNMESALQLMADGKLKIRPLISHRIPIEQAASAYEIITGKKKETFLGVVLTYGDSVSSAPVSRVTFPKRLTPDTGKHDTVKLGVLGAGNFANAVLLPAIKKAGDISLVGIASAGGMHAQVSGRKFGFQYAASSDEEIINDPNISTVAILTRHDSHADLVLKALKAGKHVFVEKPLATTPEQLAKIVKQLPITNYQLLTGFNRRFAPLARSLQSQISNLQEPKYVHYRVNAGCIPLNHWTQDESLGGGRIIGEACHFVDFIAFLVGAAPVSVTAHALPDNGKYREDNVSMTFTFPDGSIGVVDYLANGDKSFPKERVEAFCGGMIAVLDDFRRLEIVKDGRRKEERRAQDKGHAAEWTAFAKSIREGGAPPIPYEQLIGVTKATFAAVESLRAGKTVPI
;
A
#
# COMPACT_ATOMS: atom_id res chain seq x y z
N MET A 1 -17.85 -9.07 6.06
CA MET A 1 -17.07 -10.28 5.78
C MET A 1 -16.01 -10.46 6.83
N LYS A 2 -15.71 -11.71 7.18
CA LYS A 2 -14.61 -12.06 8.07
C LYS A 2 -13.29 -11.97 7.31
N GLN A 3 -12.30 -11.37 7.96
CA GLN A 3 -10.94 -11.29 7.48
C GLN A 3 -9.96 -11.44 8.64
N LEU A 4 -8.90 -12.21 8.42
CA LEU A 4 -7.85 -12.40 9.40
C LEU A 4 -6.81 -11.28 9.31
N LEU A 5 -6.58 -10.62 10.44
CA LEU A 5 -5.65 -9.49 10.56
C LEU A 5 -4.61 -9.78 11.65
N GLN A 6 -3.40 -9.29 11.39
CA GLN A 6 -2.30 -9.24 12.35
C GLN A 6 -2.12 -7.80 12.83
N ASN A 7 -2.18 -7.62 14.14
CA ASN A 7 -1.86 -6.35 14.77
C ASN A 7 -0.34 -6.23 14.97
N MET A 8 0.28 -5.29 14.27
CA MET A 8 1.74 -5.09 14.31
C MET A 8 2.23 -4.42 15.59
N LYS A 9 1.35 -3.85 16.40
CA LYS A 9 1.71 -3.20 17.67
C LYS A 9 1.78 -4.19 18.81
N ASN A 10 0.72 -4.99 19.02
CA ASN A 10 0.62 -5.91 20.15
C ASN A 10 0.85 -7.39 19.78
N GLY A 11 1.01 -7.72 18.49
CA GLY A 11 1.25 -9.09 18.04
C GLY A 11 0.01 -9.98 18.02
N GLN A 12 -1.17 -9.44 18.28
CA GLN A 12 -2.40 -10.23 18.30
C GLN A 12 -2.91 -10.52 16.88
N THR A 13 -3.24 -11.78 16.62
CA THR A 13 -3.95 -12.22 15.41
C THR A 13 -5.45 -12.29 15.70
N THR A 14 -6.28 -11.56 14.95
CA THR A 14 -7.74 -11.51 15.16
C THR A 14 -8.51 -11.70 13.85
N VAL A 15 -9.69 -12.30 13.96
CA VAL A 15 -10.68 -12.35 12.87
C VAL A 15 -11.61 -11.16 13.06
N GLU A 16 -11.68 -10.29 12.06
CA GLU A 16 -12.47 -9.06 12.11
C GLU A 16 -13.57 -9.06 11.05
N ASP A 17 -14.72 -8.49 11.40
CA ASP A 17 -15.74 -8.11 10.43
C ASP A 17 -15.33 -6.83 9.73
N VAL A 18 -15.12 -6.91 8.42
CA VAL A 18 -14.81 -5.79 7.53
C VAL A 18 -15.82 -5.70 6.38
N PRO A 19 -16.05 -4.50 5.80
CA PRO A 19 -16.87 -4.35 4.60
C PRO A 19 -16.32 -5.14 3.42
N VAL A 20 -17.19 -5.74 2.60
CA VAL A 20 -16.75 -6.45 1.38
C VAL A 20 -16.19 -5.46 0.37
N PRO A 21 -14.97 -5.64 -0.16
CA PRO A 21 -14.35 -4.66 -1.06
C PRO A 21 -15.10 -4.52 -2.39
N THR A 22 -15.01 -3.33 -2.99
CA THR A 22 -15.66 -3.00 -4.25
C THR A 22 -14.74 -3.29 -5.44
N PRO A 23 -15.20 -3.99 -6.51
CA PRO A 23 -14.41 -4.20 -7.72
C PRO A 23 -13.89 -2.91 -8.35
N ARG A 24 -12.58 -2.86 -8.62
CA ARG A 24 -11.91 -1.78 -9.34
C ARG A 24 -11.54 -2.23 -10.76
N PRO A 25 -11.30 -1.32 -11.72
CA PRO A 25 -10.75 -1.70 -13.02
C PRO A 25 -9.53 -2.63 -12.86
N GLY A 26 -9.46 -3.69 -13.66
CA GLY A 26 -8.38 -4.69 -13.63
C GLY A 26 -8.45 -5.70 -12.48
N THR A 27 -9.51 -5.72 -11.69
CA THR A 27 -9.68 -6.64 -10.54
C THR A 27 -10.99 -7.42 -10.57
N ALA A 28 -11.01 -8.60 -9.95
CA ALA A 28 -12.20 -9.40 -9.68
C ALA A 28 -12.46 -9.49 -8.17
N LEU A 29 -13.74 -9.48 -7.78
CA LEU A 29 -14.16 -9.88 -6.45
C LEU A 29 -14.42 -11.38 -6.44
N VAL A 30 -13.66 -12.10 -5.63
CA VAL A 30 -13.72 -13.57 -5.51
C VAL A 30 -14.28 -13.93 -4.14
N LYS A 31 -15.39 -14.68 -4.10
CA LYS A 31 -15.86 -15.35 -2.88
C LYS A 31 -14.95 -16.55 -2.64
N VAL A 32 -14.17 -16.51 -1.56
CA VAL A 32 -13.16 -17.52 -1.24
C VAL A 32 -13.86 -18.76 -0.70
N ALA A 33 -13.45 -19.93 -1.20
CA ALA A 33 -13.92 -21.23 -0.74
C ALA A 33 -12.87 -21.95 0.12
N ALA A 34 -11.58 -21.73 -0.17
CA ALA A 34 -10.47 -22.23 0.62
C ALA A 34 -9.25 -21.32 0.49
N SER A 35 -8.43 -21.26 1.54
CA SER A 35 -7.14 -20.57 1.50
C SER A 35 -6.10 -21.31 2.32
N LEU A 36 -4.83 -21.21 1.91
CA LEU A 36 -3.75 -21.97 2.52
C LEU A 36 -2.87 -21.08 3.38
N VAL A 37 -2.71 -21.44 4.65
CA VAL A 37 -1.76 -20.78 5.55
C VAL A 37 -0.35 -21.32 5.26
N SER A 38 0.56 -20.40 4.93
CA SER A 38 1.95 -20.71 4.63
C SER A 38 2.84 -20.55 5.87
N ALA A 39 3.19 -21.68 6.48
CA ALA A 39 4.01 -21.73 7.69
C ALA A 39 5.45 -21.18 7.54
N GLY A 40 5.94 -20.91 6.34
CA GLY A 40 7.20 -20.19 6.13
C GLY A 40 7.01 -18.68 6.25
N THR A 41 6.49 -18.06 5.18
CA THR A 41 6.34 -16.60 5.07
C THR A 41 5.47 -15.99 6.17
N GLU A 42 4.31 -16.59 6.47
CA GLU A 42 3.35 -15.98 7.38
C GLU A 42 3.75 -16.13 8.84
N ARG A 43 4.40 -17.26 9.19
CA ARG A 43 5.01 -17.44 10.50
C ARG A 43 6.05 -16.35 10.79
N MET A 44 6.93 -16.06 9.83
CA MET A 44 7.93 -14.98 9.99
C MET A 44 7.28 -13.61 10.23
N LEU A 45 6.16 -13.32 9.56
CA LEU A 45 5.41 -12.08 9.77
C LEU A 45 4.82 -12.00 11.18
N VAL A 46 4.20 -13.08 11.66
CA VAL A 46 3.62 -13.14 13.01
C VAL A 46 4.69 -13.10 14.09
N GLU A 47 5.76 -13.89 13.98
CA GLU A 47 6.89 -13.87 14.92
C GLU A 47 7.55 -12.49 14.98
N PHE A 48 7.62 -11.75 13.86
CA PHE A 48 8.07 -10.37 13.87
C PHE A 48 7.07 -9.43 14.58
N ALA A 49 5.77 -9.60 14.34
CA ALA A 49 4.71 -8.81 14.97
C ALA A 49 4.64 -9.00 16.49
N GLU A 50 4.97 -10.19 17.00
CA GLU A 50 4.96 -10.54 18.43
C GLU A 50 6.16 -10.01 19.22
N LYS A 51 7.24 -9.61 18.54
CA LYS A 51 8.39 -9.00 19.21
C LYS A 51 7.98 -7.72 19.93
N ASN A 52 8.56 -7.50 21.12
CA ASN A 52 8.47 -6.21 21.79
C ASN A 52 9.16 -5.10 20.95
N LEU A 53 8.98 -3.83 21.31
CA LEU A 53 9.52 -2.70 20.53
C LEU A 53 11.04 -2.77 20.34
N VAL A 54 11.78 -3.25 21.35
CA VAL A 54 13.24 -3.43 21.28
C VAL A 54 13.62 -4.54 20.30
N GLY A 55 12.90 -5.67 20.34
CA GLY A 55 13.08 -6.78 19.42
C GLY A 55 12.79 -6.39 17.98
N LYS A 56 11.70 -5.64 17.75
CA LYS A 56 11.36 -5.07 16.44
C LYS A 56 12.46 -4.15 15.93
N ALA A 57 12.91 -3.21 16.77
CA ALA A 57 14.00 -2.29 16.46
C ALA A 57 15.31 -3.01 16.09
N ARG A 58 15.69 -4.05 16.85
CA ARG A 58 16.90 -4.86 16.58
C ARG A 58 16.81 -5.64 15.27
N SER A 59 15.63 -6.15 14.93
CA SER A 59 15.43 -6.88 13.67
C SER A 59 15.30 -6.00 12.43
N ARG A 60 15.04 -4.70 12.59
CA ARG A 60 14.91 -3.73 11.51
C ARG A 60 15.70 -2.45 11.82
N PRO A 61 17.04 -2.54 11.89
CA PRO A 61 17.89 -1.38 12.20
C PRO A 61 17.75 -0.26 11.16
N ASP A 62 17.40 -0.62 9.92
CA ASP A 62 17.08 0.31 8.84
C ASP A 62 15.88 1.21 9.18
N LEU A 63 14.80 0.66 9.73
CA LEU A 63 13.62 1.43 10.12
C LEU A 63 13.89 2.32 11.33
N VAL A 64 14.71 1.84 12.28
CA VAL A 64 15.14 2.65 13.43
C VAL A 64 15.92 3.87 12.96
N ARG A 65 16.86 3.67 12.02
CA ARG A 65 17.61 4.78 11.42
C ARG A 65 16.66 5.78 10.75
N GLN A 66 15.66 5.32 10.01
CA GLN A 66 14.65 6.20 9.41
C GLN A 66 13.85 7.01 10.45
N VAL A 67 13.50 6.41 11.59
CA VAL A 67 12.80 7.12 12.68
C VAL A 67 13.69 8.16 13.35
N LEU A 68 14.97 7.86 13.58
CA LEU A 68 15.94 8.81 14.15
C LEU A 68 16.21 9.99 13.20
N GLU A 69 16.40 9.71 11.92
CA GLU A 69 16.50 10.73 10.86
C GLU A 69 15.26 11.63 10.85
N LYS A 70 14.06 11.03 10.93
CA LYS A 70 12.81 11.77 11.03
C LYS A 70 12.74 12.62 12.30
N ALA A 71 13.21 12.09 13.45
CA ALA A 71 13.19 12.78 14.74
C ALA A 71 14.06 14.04 14.74
N LYS A 72 15.23 13.98 14.09
CA LYS A 72 16.09 15.15 13.89
C LYS A 72 15.39 16.26 13.08
N ARG A 73 14.57 15.88 12.10
CA ARG A 73 13.88 16.80 11.18
C ARG A 73 12.59 17.39 11.74
N GLU A 74 11.70 16.53 12.19
CA GLU A 74 10.30 16.89 12.53
C GLU A 74 10.07 16.99 14.04
N GLY A 75 11.08 16.64 14.84
CA GLY A 75 11.00 16.50 16.29
C GLY A 75 10.69 15.05 16.72
N VAL A 76 11.09 14.73 17.94
CA VAL A 76 10.99 13.38 18.53
C VAL A 76 9.52 12.93 18.61
N ILE A 77 8.64 13.79 19.12
CA ILE A 77 7.23 13.47 19.34
C ILE A 77 6.54 13.07 18.03
N THR A 78 6.64 13.91 16.99
CA THR A 78 6.05 13.69 15.66
C THR A 78 6.56 12.39 15.01
N SER A 79 7.85 12.09 15.20
CA SER A 79 8.49 10.93 14.61
C SER A 79 8.11 9.64 15.30
N VAL A 80 8.02 9.68 16.63
CA VAL A 80 7.51 8.59 17.46
C VAL A 80 6.04 8.33 17.14
N GLN A 81 5.21 9.37 17.03
CA GLN A 81 3.81 9.24 16.63
C GLN A 81 3.64 8.61 15.24
N ALA A 82 4.47 8.99 14.28
CA ALA A 82 4.44 8.40 12.93
C ALA A 82 4.89 6.94 12.93
N ALA A 83 5.92 6.59 13.72
CA ALA A 83 6.36 5.21 13.90
C ALA A 83 5.25 4.35 14.53
N PHE A 84 4.63 4.84 15.60
CA PHE A 84 3.49 4.16 16.22
C PHE A 84 2.28 4.08 15.30
N SER A 85 2.01 5.09 14.47
CA SER A 85 0.92 5.06 13.50
C SER A 85 1.13 3.99 12.42
N ARG A 86 2.38 3.70 12.04
CA ARG A 86 2.70 2.57 11.15
C ARG A 86 2.51 1.22 11.85
N LEU A 87 2.86 1.11 13.13
CA LEU A 87 2.64 -0.11 13.91
C LEU A 87 1.16 -0.35 14.24
N ASP A 88 0.35 0.71 14.29
CA ASP A 88 -1.11 0.62 14.44
C ASP A 88 -1.80 0.11 13.16
N GLN A 89 -1.09 -0.02 12.02
CA GLN A 89 -1.71 -0.49 10.79
C GLN A 89 -2.01 -1.98 10.85
N PRO A 90 -3.24 -2.38 10.49
CA PRO A 90 -3.59 -3.79 10.38
C PRO A 90 -2.82 -4.40 9.20
N MET A 91 -2.23 -5.57 9.41
CA MET A 91 -1.63 -6.34 8.34
C MET A 91 -2.53 -7.51 7.99
N PRO A 92 -3.08 -7.58 6.77
CA PRO A 92 -3.83 -8.76 6.35
C PRO A 92 -2.88 -9.94 6.16
N LEU A 93 -3.33 -11.13 6.54
CA LEU A 93 -2.56 -12.38 6.38
C LEU A 93 -3.06 -13.18 5.18
N GLY A 94 -2.26 -14.11 4.68
CA GLY A 94 -2.56 -14.92 3.49
C GLY A 94 -2.11 -14.31 2.16
N TYR A 95 -1.82 -15.20 1.21
CA TYR A 95 -1.46 -14.86 -0.17
C TYR A 95 -1.83 -15.96 -1.19
N SER A 96 -2.58 -16.98 -0.77
CA SER A 96 -2.91 -18.15 -1.59
C SER A 96 -4.32 -18.62 -1.25
N SER A 97 -5.24 -18.48 -2.21
CA SER A 97 -6.64 -18.86 -2.02
C SER A 97 -7.27 -19.36 -3.32
N ALA A 98 -8.45 -19.97 -3.23
CA ALA A 98 -9.25 -20.34 -4.37
C ALA A 98 -10.74 -20.13 -4.07
N GLY A 99 -11.51 -19.81 -5.11
CA GLY A 99 -12.90 -19.44 -4.95
C GLY A 99 -13.61 -19.19 -6.28
N VAL A 100 -14.72 -18.46 -6.21
CA VAL A 100 -15.59 -18.14 -7.34
C VAL A 100 -15.67 -16.64 -7.55
N ILE A 101 -15.50 -16.19 -8.79
CA ILE A 101 -15.72 -14.78 -9.15
C ILE A 101 -17.20 -14.43 -8.95
N VAL A 102 -17.49 -13.43 -8.12
CA VAL A 102 -18.85 -12.93 -7.87
C VAL A 102 -19.12 -11.56 -8.51
N ALA A 103 -18.08 -10.77 -8.77
CA ALA A 103 -18.19 -9.52 -9.51
C ALA A 103 -16.87 -9.19 -10.22
N LEU A 104 -16.95 -8.40 -11.29
CA LEU A 104 -15.81 -7.99 -12.10
C LEU A 104 -15.75 -6.46 -12.19
N GLY A 105 -14.54 -5.92 -12.07
CA GLY A 105 -14.28 -4.57 -12.52
C GLY A 105 -14.16 -4.48 -14.05
N LYS A 106 -14.05 -3.25 -14.55
CA LYS A 106 -13.73 -3.00 -15.97
C LYS A 106 -12.39 -3.66 -16.35
N ASN A 107 -12.16 -3.94 -17.64
CA ASN A 107 -10.89 -4.49 -18.17
C ASN A 107 -10.53 -5.92 -17.70
N MET A 108 -11.54 -6.76 -17.44
CA MET A 108 -11.37 -8.16 -17.02
C MET A 108 -11.67 -9.18 -18.14
N SER A 109 -11.23 -8.90 -19.37
CA SER A 109 -11.42 -9.80 -20.54
C SER A 109 -10.97 -11.24 -20.26
N GLY A 110 -11.71 -12.26 -20.71
CA GLY A 110 -11.34 -13.66 -20.47
C GLY A 110 -11.71 -14.22 -19.07
N PHE A 111 -12.27 -13.39 -18.19
CA PHE A 111 -12.91 -13.82 -16.94
C PHE A 111 -14.41 -13.56 -16.96
N ARG A 112 -15.18 -14.36 -16.20
CA ARG A 112 -16.63 -14.20 -16.04
C ARG A 112 -17.08 -14.47 -14.60
N VAL A 113 -18.20 -13.86 -14.20
CA VAL A 113 -18.89 -14.20 -12.94
C VAL A 113 -19.28 -15.68 -12.95
N GLY A 114 -19.14 -16.35 -11.79
CA GLY A 114 -19.34 -17.79 -11.63
C GLY A 114 -18.12 -18.65 -11.96
N GLN A 115 -17.04 -18.07 -12.48
CA GLN A 115 -15.82 -18.82 -12.80
C GLN A 115 -15.02 -19.18 -11.55
N ARG A 116 -14.53 -20.43 -11.50
CA ARG A 116 -13.65 -20.95 -10.45
C ARG A 116 -12.22 -20.47 -10.72
N VAL A 117 -11.57 -19.90 -9.72
CA VAL A 117 -10.23 -19.31 -9.84
C VAL A 117 -9.36 -19.60 -8.62
N ALA A 118 -8.06 -19.80 -8.87
CA ALA A 118 -7.01 -19.71 -7.88
C ALA A 118 -6.49 -18.26 -7.87
N CYS A 119 -6.13 -17.79 -6.69
CA CYS A 119 -5.76 -16.41 -6.42
C CYS A 119 -4.41 -16.36 -5.71
N ALA A 120 -3.54 -15.46 -6.15
CA ALA A 120 -2.23 -15.23 -5.58
C ALA A 120 -2.02 -13.78 -5.12
N GLY A 121 -0.90 -13.56 -4.44
CA GLY A 121 -0.37 -12.24 -4.12
C GLY A 121 -0.61 -11.80 -2.67
N LEU A 122 0.47 -11.32 -2.04
CA LEU A 122 0.39 -10.65 -0.73
C LEU A 122 -0.52 -9.43 -0.84
N ASN A 123 -1.39 -9.23 0.15
CA ASN A 123 -2.43 -8.20 0.20
C ASN A 123 -3.59 -8.37 -0.80
N TYR A 124 -3.57 -9.39 -1.67
CA TYR A 124 -4.62 -9.65 -2.65
C TYR A 124 -5.39 -10.94 -2.33
N ALA A 125 -4.68 -12.07 -2.27
CA ALA A 125 -5.25 -13.38 -1.96
C ALA A 125 -5.18 -13.69 -0.45
N VAL A 126 -5.71 -12.76 0.35
CA VAL A 126 -5.66 -12.79 1.82
C VAL A 126 -6.66 -13.81 2.41
N HIS A 127 -6.53 -14.10 3.69
CA HIS A 127 -7.45 -14.95 4.45
C HIS A 127 -8.71 -14.16 4.80
N ALA A 128 -9.67 -14.18 3.89
CA ALA A 128 -10.91 -13.43 3.94
C ALA A 128 -12.01 -14.15 3.17
N GLU A 129 -13.27 -13.93 3.54
CA GLU A 129 -14.41 -14.51 2.78
C GLU A 129 -14.51 -13.96 1.35
N TYR A 130 -14.03 -12.72 1.11
CA TYR A 130 -13.94 -12.15 -0.22
C TYR A 130 -12.59 -11.49 -0.45
N ASN A 131 -12.01 -11.73 -1.62
CA ASN A 131 -10.75 -11.14 -2.06
C ASN A 131 -10.94 -10.27 -3.29
N LEU A 132 -10.28 -9.11 -3.33
CA LEU A 132 -10.19 -8.27 -4.52
C LEU A 132 -8.85 -8.53 -5.21
N VAL A 133 -8.88 -9.31 -6.30
CA VAL A 133 -7.67 -9.88 -6.91
C VAL A 133 -7.43 -9.29 -8.30
N PRO A 134 -6.23 -8.77 -8.59
CA PRO A 134 -5.85 -8.33 -9.92
C PRO A 134 -5.86 -9.43 -10.97
N ARG A 135 -6.11 -9.06 -12.22
CA ARG A 135 -6.21 -9.96 -13.37
C ARG A 135 -5.09 -11.00 -13.46
N ASN A 136 -3.82 -10.58 -13.40
CA ASN A 136 -2.67 -11.47 -13.62
C ASN A 136 -2.32 -12.34 -12.42
N LEU A 137 -3.01 -12.14 -11.29
CA LEU A 137 -2.93 -12.94 -10.08
C LEU A 137 -4.11 -13.91 -9.94
N LEU A 138 -4.95 -14.01 -10.98
CA LEU A 138 -6.05 -14.97 -11.10
C LEU A 138 -5.68 -16.05 -12.11
N THR A 139 -6.03 -17.30 -11.81
CA THR A 139 -5.89 -18.41 -12.76
C THR A 139 -7.11 -19.31 -12.72
N PRO A 140 -7.76 -19.61 -13.86
CA PRO A 140 -8.91 -20.50 -13.91
C PRO A 140 -8.61 -21.88 -13.34
N VAL A 141 -9.49 -22.39 -12.46
CA VAL A 141 -9.34 -23.72 -11.84
C VAL A 141 -10.03 -24.77 -12.71
N PRO A 142 -9.32 -25.83 -13.15
CA PRO A 142 -9.92 -26.94 -13.88
C PRO A 142 -11.04 -27.62 -13.09
N ARG A 143 -12.07 -28.13 -13.78
CA ARG A 143 -13.24 -28.78 -13.14
C ARG A 143 -12.85 -29.93 -12.18
N LYS A 144 -11.79 -30.68 -12.51
CA LYS A 144 -11.32 -31.84 -11.73
C LYS A 144 -10.58 -31.46 -10.42
N VAL A 145 -10.15 -30.21 -10.26
CA VAL A 145 -9.39 -29.76 -9.08
C VAL A 145 -10.37 -29.14 -8.09
N ASP A 146 -10.43 -29.62 -6.85
CA ASP A 146 -11.26 -29.03 -5.78
C ASP A 146 -10.65 -27.74 -5.22
N PHE A 147 -11.42 -26.95 -4.47
CA PHE A 147 -10.97 -25.63 -3.98
C PHE A 147 -9.86 -25.74 -2.94
N GLU A 148 -9.89 -26.74 -2.06
CA GLU A 148 -8.81 -26.95 -1.09
C GLU A 148 -7.49 -27.24 -1.79
N SER A 149 -7.50 -28.05 -2.84
CA SER A 149 -6.33 -28.34 -3.66
C SER A 149 -5.87 -27.10 -4.44
N ALA A 150 -6.81 -26.36 -5.05
CA ALA A 150 -6.52 -25.14 -5.78
C ALA A 150 -5.94 -24.03 -4.87
N ALA A 151 -6.21 -24.03 -3.56
CA ALA A 151 -5.61 -23.09 -2.62
C ALA A 151 -4.08 -23.28 -2.48
N PHE A 152 -3.50 -24.39 -2.94
CA PHE A 152 -2.05 -24.63 -2.97
C PHE A 152 -1.38 -24.08 -4.23
N THR A 153 -2.13 -23.54 -5.18
CA THR A 153 -1.63 -23.13 -6.51
C THR A 153 -0.45 -22.16 -6.41
N THR A 154 -0.49 -21.16 -5.53
CA THR A 154 0.60 -20.19 -5.40
C THR A 154 1.88 -20.86 -4.88
N LEU A 155 1.80 -21.77 -3.91
CA LEU A 155 2.97 -22.49 -3.41
C LEU A 155 3.50 -23.49 -4.45
N ALA A 156 2.62 -24.16 -5.19
CA ALA A 156 3.01 -25.01 -6.30
C ALA A 156 3.68 -24.19 -7.41
N ALA A 157 3.24 -22.96 -7.66
CA ALA A 157 3.89 -22.03 -8.58
C ALA A 157 5.30 -21.61 -8.11
N ILE A 158 5.51 -21.45 -6.80
CA ILE A 158 6.85 -21.22 -6.21
C ILE A 158 7.75 -22.44 -6.46
N ALA A 159 7.23 -23.65 -6.23
CA ALA A 159 7.95 -24.90 -6.52
C ALA A 159 8.28 -25.04 -8.02
N MET A 160 7.31 -24.72 -8.91
CA MET A 160 7.51 -24.69 -10.36
C MET A 160 8.63 -23.72 -10.76
N GLN A 161 8.68 -22.54 -10.15
CA GLN A 161 9.73 -21.56 -10.45
C GLN A 161 11.11 -22.05 -10.02
N GLY A 162 11.24 -22.62 -8.81
CA GLY A 162 12.49 -23.22 -8.35
C GLY A 162 12.96 -24.35 -9.26
N PHE A 163 12.03 -25.21 -9.69
CA PHE A 163 12.28 -26.27 -10.66
C PHE A 163 12.73 -25.74 -12.02
N ARG A 164 12.08 -24.71 -12.57
CA ARG A 164 12.43 -24.12 -13.87
C ARG A 164 13.81 -23.46 -13.88
N LEU A 165 14.19 -22.80 -12.78
CA LEU A 165 15.52 -22.20 -12.63
C LEU A 165 16.65 -23.24 -12.53
N ALA A 166 16.33 -24.49 -12.19
CA ALA A 166 17.30 -25.57 -12.20
C ALA A 166 17.56 -26.11 -13.63
N GLU A 167 16.78 -25.67 -14.63
CA GLU A 167 16.86 -26.10 -16.04
C GLU A 167 16.96 -27.63 -16.25
N PRO A 168 16.13 -28.44 -15.56
CA PRO A 168 16.29 -29.87 -15.53
C PRO A 168 15.98 -30.51 -16.87
N GLN A 169 16.70 -31.60 -17.18
CA GLN A 169 16.46 -32.44 -18.34
C GLN A 169 15.82 -33.77 -17.93
N VAL A 170 15.09 -34.38 -18.87
CA VAL A 170 14.45 -35.69 -18.66
C VAL A 170 15.53 -36.72 -18.30
N GLY A 171 15.32 -37.47 -17.22
CA GLY A 171 16.24 -38.49 -16.72
C GLY A 171 17.32 -37.98 -15.75
N GLU A 172 17.47 -36.68 -15.54
CA GLU A 172 18.43 -36.13 -14.56
C GLU A 172 18.07 -36.51 -13.12
N ASN A 173 19.11 -36.59 -12.27
CA ASN A 173 18.99 -36.79 -10.83
C ASN A 173 18.87 -35.43 -10.13
N ILE A 174 17.79 -35.24 -9.40
CA ILE A 174 17.48 -34.01 -8.66
C ILE A 174 17.40 -34.30 -7.17
N ALA A 175 18.13 -33.54 -6.35
CA ALA A 175 17.97 -33.57 -4.90
C ALA A 175 17.04 -32.43 -4.44
N VAL A 176 16.17 -32.72 -3.47
CA VAL A 176 15.32 -31.70 -2.83
C VAL A 176 15.64 -31.65 -1.34
N ILE A 177 16.24 -30.56 -0.88
CA ILE A 177 16.61 -30.39 0.54
C ILE A 177 15.49 -29.64 1.27
N GLY A 178 14.87 -30.29 2.25
CA GLY A 178 13.71 -29.83 3.01
C GLY A 178 12.40 -30.37 2.43
N MET A 179 11.92 -31.49 2.97
CA MET A 179 10.66 -32.17 2.61
C MET A 179 9.45 -31.61 3.36
N GLY A 180 9.43 -30.30 3.60
CA GLY A 180 8.22 -29.57 3.99
C GLY A 180 7.24 -29.44 2.83
N LEU A 181 6.23 -28.59 2.99
CA LEU A 181 5.19 -28.42 1.97
C LEU A 181 5.76 -28.06 0.59
N LEU A 182 6.66 -27.08 0.53
CA LEU A 182 7.29 -26.66 -0.72
C LEU A 182 8.15 -27.78 -1.33
N GLY A 183 8.95 -28.49 -0.54
CA GLY A 183 9.80 -29.57 -1.04
C GLY A 183 9.00 -30.77 -1.56
N LEU A 184 7.90 -31.14 -0.90
CA LEU A 184 7.02 -32.20 -1.37
C LEU A 184 6.33 -31.83 -2.70
N LEU A 185 6.01 -30.55 -2.92
CA LEU A 185 5.51 -30.06 -4.20
C LEU A 185 6.61 -30.12 -5.27
N THR A 186 7.80 -29.61 -4.97
CA THR A 186 8.97 -29.62 -5.87
C THR A 186 9.35 -31.04 -6.30
N ALA A 187 9.39 -31.99 -5.36
CA ALA A 187 9.76 -33.38 -5.63
C ALA A 187 8.73 -34.07 -6.55
N GLN A 188 7.43 -33.82 -6.34
CA GLN A 188 6.37 -34.33 -7.22
C GLN A 188 6.47 -33.72 -8.63
N ILE A 189 6.74 -32.41 -8.74
CA ILE A 189 6.94 -31.72 -10.02
C ILE A 189 8.12 -32.31 -10.78
N ALA A 190 9.27 -32.48 -10.11
CA ALA A 190 10.46 -33.04 -10.75
C ALA A 190 10.24 -34.48 -11.23
N ARG A 191 9.58 -35.32 -10.42
CA ARG A 191 9.20 -36.67 -10.85
C ARG A 191 8.23 -36.65 -12.04
N ALA A 192 7.25 -35.74 -12.04
CA ALA A 192 6.30 -35.59 -13.14
C ALA A 192 6.97 -35.15 -14.46
N ALA A 193 8.09 -34.44 -14.36
CA ALA A 193 8.92 -34.04 -15.50
C ALA A 193 9.88 -35.13 -16.00
N GLY A 194 9.88 -36.32 -15.39
CA GLY A 194 10.73 -37.44 -15.77
C GLY A 194 12.12 -37.43 -15.11
N CYS A 195 12.33 -36.63 -14.07
CA CYS A 195 13.56 -36.68 -13.28
C CYS A 195 13.50 -37.77 -12.21
N ARG A 196 14.68 -38.25 -11.79
CA ARG A 196 14.84 -39.10 -10.61
C ARG A 196 15.07 -38.20 -9.40
N VAL A 197 14.31 -38.40 -8.31
CA VAL A 197 14.30 -37.45 -7.18
C VAL A 197 14.67 -38.13 -5.87
N LEU A 198 15.60 -37.53 -5.13
CA LEU A 198 15.87 -37.88 -3.73
C LEU A 198 15.56 -36.67 -2.83
N GLY A 199 14.63 -36.86 -1.89
CA GLY A 199 14.34 -35.89 -0.84
C GLY A 199 15.31 -36.00 0.35
N VAL A 200 15.58 -34.88 1.03
CA VAL A 200 16.35 -34.87 2.28
C VAL A 200 15.62 -34.03 3.31
N ASP A 201 15.44 -34.53 4.54
CA ASP A 201 14.94 -33.73 5.66
C ASP A 201 15.54 -34.20 6.99
N VAL A 202 15.45 -33.33 8.00
CA VAL A 202 15.83 -33.64 9.38
C VAL A 202 14.70 -34.32 10.15
N ASP A 203 13.44 -34.14 9.71
CA ASP A 203 12.24 -34.62 10.38
C ASP A 203 11.77 -35.96 9.80
N ALA A 204 11.85 -37.02 10.62
CA ALA A 204 11.44 -38.37 10.25
C ALA A 204 9.94 -38.49 9.88
N ALA A 205 9.07 -37.60 10.38
CA ALA A 205 7.66 -37.60 9.99
C ALA A 205 7.48 -37.16 8.53
N LYS A 206 8.26 -36.18 8.07
CA LYS A 206 8.23 -35.73 6.68
C LYS A 206 8.81 -36.75 5.71
N LEU A 207 9.81 -37.52 6.14
CA LEU A 207 10.35 -38.64 5.35
C LEU A 207 9.29 -39.73 5.13
N ARG A 208 8.55 -40.11 6.18
CA ARG A 208 7.42 -41.05 6.08
C ARG A 208 6.32 -40.54 5.15
N LEU A 209 6.03 -39.24 5.21
CA LEU A 209 5.06 -38.62 4.31
C LEU A 209 5.54 -38.64 2.86
N ALA A 210 6.81 -38.34 2.59
CA ALA A 210 7.40 -38.45 1.26
C ALA A 210 7.26 -39.87 0.70
N ALA A 211 7.55 -40.89 1.51
CA ALA A 211 7.37 -42.28 1.13
C ALA A 211 5.91 -42.61 0.75
N SER A 212 4.92 -42.09 1.49
CA SER A 212 3.49 -42.27 1.15
C SER A 212 3.06 -41.62 -0.17
N LEU A 213 3.88 -40.73 -0.72
CA LEU A 213 3.70 -40.09 -2.03
C LEU A 213 4.55 -40.74 -3.13
N ASP A 214 5.15 -41.90 -2.85
CA ASP A 214 6.05 -42.64 -3.73
C ASP A 214 7.32 -41.82 -4.06
N LEU A 215 7.84 -41.07 -3.09
CA LEU A 215 9.09 -40.30 -3.18
C LEU A 215 10.16 -40.93 -2.30
N GLU A 216 11.34 -41.17 -2.87
CA GLU A 216 12.51 -41.59 -2.12
C GLU A 216 13.04 -40.42 -1.30
N ALA A 217 13.36 -40.66 -0.02
CA ALA A 217 13.90 -39.63 0.86
C ALA A 217 14.84 -40.22 1.90
N ALA A 218 15.85 -39.43 2.28
CA ALA A 218 16.87 -39.79 3.26
C ALA A 218 16.91 -38.78 4.43
N ALA A 219 17.28 -39.26 5.61
CA ALA A 219 17.54 -38.38 6.74
C ALA A 219 18.85 -37.61 6.54
N ARG A 220 18.91 -36.36 7.02
CA ARG A 220 20.08 -35.48 6.85
C ARG A 220 21.43 -36.13 7.20
N HIS A 221 21.50 -36.89 8.30
CA HIS A 221 22.75 -37.53 8.75
C HIS A 221 23.27 -38.62 7.79
N GLY A 222 22.41 -39.22 6.97
CA GLY A 222 22.78 -40.21 5.95
C GLY A 222 22.72 -39.68 4.52
N ALA A 223 22.47 -38.39 4.32
CA ALA A 223 22.14 -37.82 3.02
C ALA A 223 23.28 -37.95 1.99
N GLU A 224 24.54 -37.82 2.40
CA GLU A 224 25.70 -37.94 1.49
C GLU A 224 25.91 -39.38 1.01
N SER A 225 25.76 -40.37 1.91
CA SER A 225 25.83 -41.78 1.55
C SER A 225 24.65 -42.19 0.67
N ALA A 226 23.43 -41.74 1.01
CA ALA A 226 22.25 -41.97 0.17
C ALA A 226 22.42 -41.33 -1.23
N ALA A 227 22.98 -40.12 -1.30
CA ALA A 227 23.30 -39.44 -2.56
C ALA A 227 24.27 -40.25 -3.41
N GLN A 228 25.34 -40.77 -2.81
CA GLN A 228 26.32 -41.63 -3.46
C GLN A 228 25.67 -42.88 -4.05
N THR A 229 24.86 -43.60 -3.28
CA THR A 229 24.15 -44.79 -3.77
C THR A 229 23.16 -44.45 -4.88
N PHE A 230 22.32 -43.42 -4.67
CA PHE A 230 21.27 -43.02 -5.60
C PHE A 230 21.82 -42.61 -6.97
N THR A 231 22.93 -41.85 -6.96
CA THR A 231 23.55 -41.29 -8.16
C THR A 231 24.66 -42.16 -8.74
N SER A 232 24.95 -43.32 -8.13
CA SER A 232 26.12 -44.17 -8.46
C SER A 232 27.44 -43.39 -8.40
N ASN A 233 27.65 -42.64 -7.31
CA ASN A 233 28.80 -41.78 -7.03
C ASN A 233 29.03 -40.61 -8.02
N ARG A 234 28.06 -40.29 -8.87
CA ARG A 234 28.17 -39.16 -9.80
C ARG A 234 27.80 -37.81 -9.18
N GLY A 235 26.95 -37.81 -8.14
CA GLY A 235 26.34 -36.60 -7.60
C GLY A 235 25.08 -36.16 -8.39
N PHE A 236 24.37 -35.18 -7.86
CA PHE A 236 23.11 -34.67 -8.42
C PHE A 236 23.34 -33.60 -9.50
N ASP A 237 22.56 -33.67 -10.59
CA ASP A 237 22.57 -32.71 -11.69
C ASP A 237 22.04 -31.34 -11.27
N ALA A 238 21.05 -31.33 -10.38
CA ALA A 238 20.62 -30.14 -9.66
C ALA A 238 20.17 -30.45 -8.22
N VAL A 239 20.34 -29.47 -7.34
CA VAL A 239 19.88 -29.50 -5.96
C VAL A 239 18.97 -28.31 -5.70
N ILE A 240 17.73 -28.58 -5.30
CA ILE A 240 16.74 -27.53 -5.00
C ILE A 240 16.53 -27.47 -3.49
N ILE A 241 16.89 -26.33 -2.90
CA ILE A 241 16.79 -26.09 -1.46
C ILE A 241 15.43 -25.47 -1.15
N CYS A 242 14.58 -26.23 -0.46
CA CYS A 242 13.23 -25.86 -0.02
C CYS A 242 13.11 -25.73 1.51
N ALA A 243 14.21 -25.90 2.25
CA ALA A 243 14.27 -25.76 3.70
C ALA A 243 14.02 -24.31 4.17
N ALA A 244 13.57 -24.17 5.42
CA ALA A 244 13.42 -22.88 6.10
C ALA A 244 14.19 -22.91 7.43
N THR A 245 15.37 -22.29 7.47
CA THR A 245 16.26 -22.31 8.64
C THR A 245 17.28 -21.16 8.58
N ALA A 246 17.76 -20.68 9.72
CA ALA A 246 18.89 -19.75 9.74
C ALA A 246 20.24 -20.44 9.47
N SER A 247 20.29 -21.77 9.52
CA SER A 247 21.51 -22.55 9.29
C SER A 247 21.97 -22.49 7.83
N ASN A 248 23.29 -22.60 7.64
CA ASN A 248 23.93 -22.73 6.34
C ASN A 248 24.01 -24.19 5.84
N ASP A 249 23.66 -25.16 6.70
CA ASP A 249 23.72 -26.59 6.40
C ASP A 249 23.07 -27.01 5.07
N PRO A 250 21.88 -26.48 4.66
CA PRO A 250 21.31 -26.82 3.36
C PRO A 250 22.18 -26.42 2.16
N VAL A 251 22.90 -25.30 2.23
CA VAL A 251 23.79 -24.81 1.17
C VAL A 251 25.09 -25.62 1.13
N GLU A 252 25.62 -25.99 2.29
CA GLU A 252 26.77 -26.87 2.43
C GLU A 252 26.49 -28.27 1.89
N LEU A 253 25.38 -28.87 2.31
CA LEU A 253 24.94 -30.17 1.81
C LEU A 253 24.73 -30.14 0.29
N ALA A 254 24.10 -29.09 -0.24
CA ALA A 254 23.89 -28.95 -1.68
C ALA A 254 25.21 -28.98 -2.45
N GLY A 255 26.24 -28.27 -1.97
CA GLY A 255 27.58 -28.33 -2.57
C GLY A 255 28.21 -29.72 -2.48
N ALA A 256 28.05 -30.40 -1.35
CA ALA A 256 28.61 -31.72 -1.12
C ALA A 256 28.02 -32.79 -2.06
N ILE A 257 26.69 -32.79 -2.25
CA ILE A 257 25.99 -33.83 -3.03
C ILE A 257 25.83 -33.50 -4.52
N ALA A 258 26.04 -32.24 -4.93
CA ALA A 258 26.03 -31.87 -6.34
C ALA A 258 27.19 -32.53 -7.09
N ARG A 259 26.97 -32.88 -8.37
CA ARG A 259 28.05 -33.30 -9.26
C ARG A 259 28.93 -32.12 -9.66
N ASP A 260 30.08 -32.41 -10.26
CA ASP A 260 30.85 -31.42 -11.01
C ASP A 260 29.97 -30.73 -12.07
N ARG A 261 30.03 -29.40 -12.13
CA ARG A 261 29.17 -28.52 -12.95
C ARG A 261 27.66 -28.69 -12.69
N GLY A 262 27.30 -29.00 -11.44
CA GLY A 262 25.91 -29.05 -10.99
C GLY A 262 25.28 -27.67 -10.75
N ARG A 263 23.96 -27.65 -10.59
CA ARG A 263 23.17 -26.44 -10.34
C ARG A 263 22.54 -26.47 -8.96
N VAL A 264 22.58 -25.36 -8.22
CA VAL A 264 21.94 -25.23 -6.91
C VAL A 264 20.92 -24.09 -6.97
N VAL A 265 19.67 -24.38 -6.58
CA VAL A 265 18.60 -23.37 -6.53
C VAL A 265 18.06 -23.24 -5.11
N ALA A 266 18.24 -22.08 -4.50
CA ALA A 266 17.62 -21.74 -3.22
C ALA A 266 16.21 -21.19 -3.46
N THR A 267 15.20 -21.93 -3.01
CA THR A 267 13.79 -21.49 -3.05
C THR A 267 13.23 -21.24 -1.64
N GLY A 268 13.73 -21.98 -0.65
CA GLY A 268 13.44 -21.76 0.77
C GLY A 268 14.31 -20.67 1.40
N ALA A 269 13.95 -20.26 2.61
CA ALA A 269 14.70 -19.26 3.38
C ALA A 269 15.81 -19.94 4.19
N VAL A 270 17.05 -19.90 3.69
CA VAL A 270 18.23 -20.53 4.29
C VAL A 270 19.38 -19.54 4.52
N GLY A 271 20.39 -19.94 5.30
CA GLY A 271 21.69 -19.25 5.26
C GLY A 271 22.26 -19.23 3.84
N LEU A 272 22.93 -18.14 3.46
CA LEU A 272 23.46 -17.93 2.10
C LEU A 272 24.99 -17.72 2.11
N ASP A 273 25.69 -18.31 3.07
CA ASP A 273 27.16 -18.28 3.12
C ASP A 273 27.71 -19.42 2.24
N ILE A 274 28.02 -19.10 0.98
CA ILE A 274 28.37 -20.11 -0.02
C ILE A 274 29.80 -20.66 0.26
N PRO A 275 29.97 -21.97 0.56
CA PRO A 275 31.28 -22.54 0.86
C PRO A 275 32.20 -22.52 -0.37
N ARG A 276 33.14 -21.55 -0.40
CA ARG A 276 33.97 -21.28 -1.58
C ARG A 276 34.67 -22.51 -2.13
N LYS A 277 35.29 -23.34 -1.27
CA LYS A 277 36.11 -24.48 -1.71
C LYS A 277 35.32 -25.44 -2.60
N VAL A 278 34.22 -26.00 -2.08
CA VAL A 278 33.43 -27.02 -2.79
C VAL A 278 32.74 -26.45 -4.03
N TYR A 279 32.18 -25.24 -3.92
CA TYR A 279 31.50 -24.61 -5.06
C TYR A 279 32.48 -24.21 -6.17
N TYR A 280 33.71 -23.81 -5.83
CA TYR A 280 34.77 -23.49 -6.79
C TYR A 280 35.34 -24.76 -7.44
N GLU A 281 35.70 -25.78 -6.65
CA GLU A 281 36.31 -27.02 -7.16
C GLU A 281 35.39 -27.77 -8.13
N LYS A 282 34.06 -27.72 -7.90
CA LYS A 282 33.04 -28.35 -8.75
C LYS A 282 32.42 -27.41 -9.78
N GLU A 283 32.84 -26.14 -9.86
CA GLU A 283 32.26 -25.15 -10.78
C GLU A 283 30.72 -25.06 -10.67
N LEU A 284 30.18 -25.01 -9.45
CA LEU A 284 28.73 -25.01 -9.22
C LEU A 284 28.11 -23.64 -9.50
N SER A 285 26.94 -23.65 -10.13
CA SER A 285 26.09 -22.46 -10.22
C SER A 285 25.12 -22.40 -9.03
N PHE A 286 24.87 -21.19 -8.52
CA PHE A 286 23.92 -20.94 -7.44
C PHE A 286 22.93 -19.85 -7.84
N VAL A 287 21.63 -20.14 -7.75
CA VAL A 287 20.55 -19.21 -8.05
C VAL A 287 19.62 -19.06 -6.84
N ASN A 288 19.35 -17.81 -6.46
CA ASN A 288 18.31 -17.51 -5.49
C ASN A 288 16.98 -17.27 -6.20
N SER A 289 15.99 -18.13 -5.97
CA SER A 289 14.70 -18.11 -6.65
C SER A 289 13.82 -16.97 -6.17
N ARG A 290 13.25 -16.23 -7.11
CA ARG A 290 12.27 -15.17 -6.82
C ARG A 290 10.86 -15.73 -6.79
N SER A 291 10.41 -16.15 -5.61
CA SER A 291 9.00 -16.52 -5.35
C SER A 291 8.42 -17.40 -6.48
N TYR A 292 7.24 -17.07 -7.03
CA TYR A 292 6.62 -17.76 -8.15
C TYR A 292 6.93 -17.13 -9.54
N GLY A 293 8.02 -16.36 -9.65
CA GLY A 293 8.67 -16.04 -10.92
C GLY A 293 8.50 -14.61 -11.47
N PRO A 294 8.82 -14.40 -12.77
CA PRO A 294 8.64 -13.13 -13.48
C PRO A 294 7.23 -12.54 -13.37
N GLY A 295 7.14 -11.23 -13.17
CA GLY A 295 5.92 -10.52 -12.76
C GLY A 295 5.98 -10.07 -11.30
N ARG A 296 6.61 -10.88 -10.44
CA ARG A 296 6.70 -10.56 -9.02
C ARG A 296 7.51 -9.27 -8.79
N TYR A 297 6.94 -8.34 -8.02
CA TYR A 297 7.48 -7.00 -7.75
C TYR A 297 7.45 -6.04 -8.95
N ASP A 298 6.70 -6.36 -10.00
CA ASP A 298 6.40 -5.46 -11.11
C ASP A 298 4.93 -4.98 -11.00
N PRO A 299 4.68 -3.73 -10.58
CA PRO A 299 3.32 -3.19 -10.49
C PRO A 299 2.58 -3.17 -11.84
N SER A 300 3.29 -3.07 -12.96
CA SER A 300 2.66 -3.14 -14.29
C SER A 300 2.01 -4.50 -14.51
N TYR A 301 2.68 -5.57 -14.07
CA TYR A 301 2.18 -6.91 -14.15
C TYR A 301 1.14 -7.21 -13.05
N GLU A 302 1.50 -7.04 -11.78
CA GLU A 302 0.67 -7.46 -10.64
C GLU A 302 -0.56 -6.57 -10.43
N GLU A 303 -0.44 -5.25 -10.62
CA GLU A 303 -1.52 -4.30 -10.30
C GLU A 303 -2.27 -3.84 -11.55
N ASN A 304 -1.55 -3.50 -12.62
CA ASN A 304 -2.16 -2.99 -13.85
C ASN A 304 -2.63 -4.09 -14.80
N GLY A 305 -2.26 -5.35 -14.54
CA GLY A 305 -2.69 -6.50 -15.33
C GLY A 305 -2.07 -6.55 -16.74
N VAL A 306 -0.92 -5.90 -16.95
CA VAL A 306 -0.18 -5.92 -18.22
C VAL A 306 0.75 -7.12 -18.21
N ASP A 307 0.39 -8.16 -18.96
CA ASP A 307 1.22 -9.38 -19.08
C ASP A 307 2.43 -9.14 -20.01
N TYR A 308 3.50 -9.92 -19.80
CA TYR A 308 4.65 -9.92 -20.68
C TYR A 308 4.34 -10.65 -21.99
N PRO A 309 4.88 -10.16 -23.12
CA PRO A 309 4.81 -10.89 -24.38
C PRO A 309 5.30 -12.33 -24.23
N ILE A 310 4.46 -13.30 -24.64
CA ILE A 310 4.71 -14.73 -24.39
C ILE A 310 6.02 -15.24 -24.99
N GLY A 311 6.46 -14.68 -26.11
CA GLY A 311 7.73 -15.03 -26.77
C GLY A 311 8.98 -14.53 -26.04
N TYR A 312 8.86 -13.54 -25.16
CA TYR A 312 10.00 -12.96 -24.42
C TYR A 312 10.09 -13.52 -23.00
N VAL A 313 8.95 -13.68 -22.32
CA VAL A 313 8.90 -14.23 -20.97
C VAL A 313 7.91 -15.38 -20.96
N ARG A 314 8.37 -16.62 -21.16
CA ARG A 314 7.46 -17.78 -21.28
C ARG A 314 6.71 -18.09 -19.98
N TRP A 315 7.37 -17.95 -18.83
CA TRP A 315 6.87 -18.37 -17.53
C TRP A 315 6.77 -17.19 -16.58
N THR A 316 5.56 -16.63 -16.49
CA THR A 316 5.21 -15.60 -15.50
C THR A 316 4.59 -16.24 -14.27
N GLU A 317 4.34 -15.44 -13.23
CA GLU A 317 3.56 -15.84 -12.04
C GLU A 317 2.27 -16.59 -12.42
N GLY A 318 1.48 -16.01 -13.35
CA GLY A 318 0.21 -16.59 -13.80
C GLY A 318 0.39 -17.92 -14.54
N ARG A 319 1.43 -18.03 -15.38
CA ARG A 319 1.68 -19.26 -16.16
C ARG A 319 2.32 -20.37 -15.33
N ASN A 320 3.06 -20.02 -14.27
CA ASN A 320 3.48 -20.97 -13.23
C ASN A 320 2.25 -21.54 -12.50
N MET A 321 1.28 -20.70 -12.13
CA MET A 321 0.02 -21.14 -11.52
C MET A 321 -0.81 -22.04 -12.44
N GLU A 322 -0.93 -21.68 -13.72
CA GLU A 322 -1.63 -22.48 -14.74
C GLU A 322 -1.00 -23.88 -14.86
N SER A 323 0.34 -23.94 -14.94
CA SER A 323 1.06 -25.22 -15.03
C SER A 323 0.84 -26.08 -13.77
N ALA A 324 0.86 -25.47 -12.59
CA ALA A 324 0.61 -26.16 -11.34
C ALA A 324 -0.81 -26.74 -11.25
N LEU A 325 -1.83 -25.96 -11.63
CA LEU A 325 -3.21 -26.42 -11.69
C LEU A 325 -3.42 -27.56 -12.70
N GLN A 326 -2.72 -27.51 -13.84
CA GLN A 326 -2.76 -28.58 -14.82
C GLN A 326 -2.16 -29.88 -14.25
N LEU A 327 -1.02 -29.82 -13.56
CA LEU A 327 -0.43 -30.98 -12.88
C LEU A 327 -1.35 -31.56 -11.79
N MET A 328 -2.10 -30.72 -11.08
CA MET A 328 -3.13 -31.17 -10.15
C MET A 328 -4.28 -31.88 -10.89
N ALA A 329 -4.77 -31.30 -11.99
CA ALA A 329 -5.86 -31.85 -12.79
C ALA A 329 -5.51 -33.21 -13.42
N ASP A 330 -4.24 -33.39 -13.79
CA ASP A 330 -3.69 -34.64 -14.34
C ASP A 330 -3.30 -35.66 -13.26
N GLY A 331 -3.53 -35.33 -11.98
CA GLY A 331 -3.23 -36.21 -10.84
C GLY A 331 -1.74 -36.41 -10.56
N LYS A 332 -0.87 -35.60 -11.19
CA LYS A 332 0.59 -35.65 -11.00
C LYS A 332 1.03 -34.95 -9.72
N LEU A 333 0.23 -34.00 -9.23
CA LEU A 333 0.42 -33.30 -7.97
C LEU A 333 -0.68 -33.70 -6.97
N LYS A 334 -0.36 -34.60 -6.04
CA LYS A 334 -1.30 -35.10 -5.01
C LYS A 334 -1.34 -34.10 -3.84
N ILE A 335 -2.40 -33.28 -3.76
CA ILE A 335 -2.51 -32.25 -2.72
C ILE A 335 -3.19 -32.72 -1.43
N ARG A 336 -4.25 -33.53 -1.52
CA ARG A 336 -5.03 -33.94 -0.34
C ARG A 336 -4.19 -34.54 0.81
N PRO A 337 -3.18 -35.39 0.57
CA PRO A 337 -2.32 -35.91 1.64
C PRO A 337 -1.46 -34.83 2.31
N LEU A 338 -1.31 -33.66 1.69
CA LEU A 338 -0.54 -32.54 2.24
C LEU A 338 -1.36 -31.67 3.20
N ILE A 339 -2.67 -31.87 3.27
CA ILE A 339 -3.57 -31.10 4.14
C ILE A 339 -3.64 -31.80 5.51
N SER A 340 -3.01 -31.20 6.52
CA SER A 340 -3.04 -31.73 7.89
C SER A 340 -4.20 -31.15 8.72
N HIS A 341 -4.62 -29.91 8.44
CA HIS A 341 -5.65 -29.23 9.22
C HIS A 341 -6.65 -28.50 8.31
N ARG A 342 -7.91 -28.49 8.74
CA ARG A 342 -8.99 -27.68 8.17
C ARG A 342 -9.60 -26.85 9.30
N ILE A 343 -9.50 -25.53 9.19
CA ILE A 343 -9.92 -24.61 10.25
C ILE A 343 -10.91 -23.61 9.65
N PRO A 344 -12.14 -23.48 10.15
CA PRO A 344 -13.06 -22.45 9.70
C PRO A 344 -12.48 -21.05 9.90
N ILE A 345 -12.78 -20.10 9.01
CA ILE A 345 -12.27 -18.71 9.08
C ILE A 345 -12.55 -18.04 10.45
N GLU A 346 -13.64 -18.41 11.11
CA GLU A 346 -14.00 -17.97 12.46
C GLU A 346 -12.92 -18.27 13.51
N GLN A 347 -12.21 -19.37 13.31
CA GLN A 347 -11.20 -19.89 14.23
C GLN A 347 -9.79 -19.71 13.67
N ALA A 348 -9.62 -18.94 12.59
CA ALA A 348 -8.35 -18.85 11.88
C ALA A 348 -7.17 -18.36 12.74
N ALA A 349 -7.41 -17.65 13.86
CA ALA A 349 -6.35 -17.32 14.81
C ALA A 349 -5.64 -18.57 15.38
N SER A 350 -6.37 -19.68 15.59
CA SER A 350 -5.80 -20.94 16.09
C SER A 350 -4.85 -21.60 15.09
N ALA A 351 -5.04 -21.35 13.79
CA ALA A 351 -4.08 -21.77 12.75
C ALA A 351 -2.69 -21.17 13.00
N TYR A 352 -2.63 -19.92 13.47
CA TYR A 352 -1.37 -19.22 13.75
C TYR A 352 -0.75 -19.66 15.05
N GLU A 353 -1.55 -20.03 16.05
CA GLU A 353 -1.05 -20.68 17.26
C GLU A 353 -0.36 -22.03 16.93
N ILE A 354 -0.90 -22.79 15.97
CA ILE A 354 -0.29 -24.02 15.46
C ILE A 354 1.02 -23.72 14.73
N ILE A 355 1.02 -22.84 13.71
CA ILE A 355 2.22 -22.62 12.89
C ILE A 355 3.36 -21.89 13.61
N THR A 356 3.06 -21.11 14.65
CA THR A 356 4.06 -20.47 15.54
C THR A 356 4.54 -21.39 16.67
N GLY A 357 3.92 -22.56 16.85
CA GLY A 357 4.30 -23.54 17.87
C GLY A 357 3.77 -23.24 19.28
N LYS A 358 2.87 -22.26 19.43
CA LYS A 358 2.14 -22.03 20.70
C LYS A 358 1.25 -23.21 21.04
N LYS A 359 0.64 -23.83 20.01
CA LYS A 359 -0.03 -25.12 20.10
C LYS A 359 0.93 -26.19 19.59
N LYS A 360 1.33 -27.12 20.44
CA LYS A 360 2.29 -28.19 20.11
C LYS A 360 1.61 -29.29 19.28
N GLU A 361 1.29 -28.97 18.04
CA GLU A 361 0.69 -29.89 17.07
C GLU A 361 1.58 -30.00 15.83
N THR A 362 1.73 -31.23 15.30
CA THR A 362 2.42 -31.44 14.03
C THR A 362 1.52 -30.99 12.89
N PHE A 363 2.03 -30.14 12.00
CA PHE A 363 1.29 -29.63 10.86
C PHE A 363 2.10 -29.71 9.56
N LEU A 364 1.41 -29.68 8.43
CA LEU A 364 2.02 -29.51 7.11
C LEU A 364 1.29 -28.42 6.32
N GLY A 365 0.14 -28.74 5.72
CA GLY A 365 -0.77 -27.79 5.09
C GLY A 365 -1.95 -27.47 5.99
N VAL A 366 -2.11 -26.20 6.36
CA VAL A 366 -3.25 -25.72 7.15
C VAL A 366 -4.17 -24.94 6.22
N VAL A 367 -5.33 -25.54 5.92
CA VAL A 367 -6.34 -24.93 5.05
C VAL A 367 -7.37 -24.23 5.91
N LEU A 368 -7.64 -22.96 5.60
CA LEU A 368 -8.81 -22.27 6.12
C LEU A 368 -10.01 -22.53 5.20
N THR A 369 -11.13 -22.90 5.81
CA THR A 369 -12.41 -23.13 5.12
C THR A 369 -13.37 -21.99 5.39
N TYR A 370 -14.27 -21.76 4.43
CA TYR A 370 -15.23 -20.66 4.45
C TYR A 370 -16.62 -21.24 4.33
N GLY A 371 -17.56 -20.78 5.15
CA GLY A 371 -18.91 -21.33 5.20
C GLY A 371 -19.66 -21.15 3.87
N ASP A 372 -20.51 -22.12 3.54
CA ASP A 372 -21.33 -22.12 2.33
C ASP A 372 -22.51 -21.15 2.36
N SER A 373 -22.60 -20.23 3.33
CA SER A 373 -23.79 -19.40 3.54
C SER A 373 -24.28 -18.79 2.22
N VAL A 374 -25.36 -19.41 1.75
CA VAL A 374 -26.13 -19.02 0.58
C VAL A 374 -26.99 -17.86 1.06
N SER A 375 -27.09 -16.79 0.26
CA SER A 375 -28.19 -15.81 0.33
C SER A 375 -28.03 -14.50 1.12
N SER A 376 -26.86 -13.87 1.21
CA SER A 376 -26.85 -12.40 1.34
C SER A 376 -25.90 -11.76 0.34
N ALA A 377 -26.36 -10.67 -0.27
CA ALA A 377 -25.51 -9.82 -1.09
C ALA A 377 -24.29 -9.38 -0.27
N PRO A 378 -23.10 -9.28 -0.88
CA PRO A 378 -21.90 -8.85 -0.17
C PRO A 378 -22.17 -7.53 0.57
N VAL A 379 -22.01 -7.56 1.90
CA VAL A 379 -22.34 -6.40 2.74
C VAL A 379 -21.21 -5.37 2.63
N SER A 380 -21.52 -4.23 2.00
CA SER A 380 -20.64 -3.07 1.80
C SER A 380 -20.44 -2.21 3.06
N ARG A 381 -21.09 -2.55 4.17
CA ARG A 381 -21.15 -1.75 5.40
C ARG A 381 -21.04 -2.62 6.66
N VAL A 382 -20.25 -2.18 7.62
CA VAL A 382 -20.14 -2.76 8.96
C VAL A 382 -20.43 -1.68 10.00
N THR A 383 -21.49 -1.87 10.78
CA THR A 383 -21.87 -0.96 11.87
C THR A 383 -21.09 -1.31 13.14
N PHE A 384 -20.57 -0.29 13.81
CA PHE A 384 -19.91 -0.46 15.09
C PHE A 384 -20.93 -0.41 16.24
N PRO A 385 -20.72 -1.18 17.33
CA PRO A 385 -21.55 -1.06 18.52
C PRO A 385 -21.57 0.39 19.00
N LYS A 386 -22.74 0.96 19.24
CA LYS A 386 -22.87 2.30 19.83
C LYS A 386 -22.09 2.32 21.15
N ARG A 387 -21.00 3.08 21.21
CA ARG A 387 -20.53 3.55 22.51
C ARG A 387 -21.62 4.45 23.06
N LEU A 388 -22.06 4.19 24.29
CA LEU A 388 -22.89 5.09 25.07
C LEU A 388 -22.07 6.35 25.38
N THR A 389 -21.82 7.19 24.37
CA THR A 389 -21.45 8.58 24.60
C THR A 389 -22.75 9.33 24.84
N PRO A 390 -22.87 10.13 25.91
CA PRO A 390 -24.03 10.98 26.13
C PRO A 390 -24.27 11.78 24.86
N ASP A 391 -25.47 11.65 24.29
CA ASP A 391 -25.92 12.56 23.26
C ASP A 391 -25.97 13.94 23.92
N THR A 392 -25.02 14.81 23.59
CA THR A 392 -24.98 16.16 24.19
C THR A 392 -26.10 17.04 23.65
N GLY A 393 -27.00 16.51 22.80
CA GLY A 393 -28.21 17.21 22.37
C GLY A 393 -27.92 18.47 21.57
N LYS A 394 -26.67 18.71 21.16
CA LYS A 394 -26.33 19.85 20.30
C LYS A 394 -26.77 19.54 18.88
N HIS A 395 -27.97 19.98 18.55
CA HIS A 395 -28.58 19.93 17.22
C HIS A 395 -27.72 20.58 16.10
N ASP A 396 -26.67 21.32 16.45
CA ASP A 396 -25.80 22.05 15.51
C ASP A 396 -24.47 21.35 15.15
N THR A 397 -24.29 20.05 15.41
CA THR A 397 -23.00 19.38 15.09
C THR A 397 -22.89 18.97 13.62
N VAL A 398 -21.72 19.20 13.00
CA VAL A 398 -21.46 18.79 11.61
C VAL A 398 -21.36 17.27 11.55
N LYS A 399 -22.23 16.62 10.78
CA LYS A 399 -22.26 15.16 10.64
C LYS A 399 -21.39 14.73 9.45
N LEU A 400 -20.22 14.18 9.76
CA LEU A 400 -19.16 13.93 8.80
C LEU A 400 -19.13 12.48 8.31
N GLY A 401 -19.13 12.34 6.99
CA GLY A 401 -18.70 11.16 6.25
C GLY A 401 -17.27 11.33 5.74
N VAL A 402 -16.46 10.27 5.76
CA VAL A 402 -15.09 10.31 5.24
C VAL A 402 -14.90 9.28 4.13
N LEU A 403 -14.39 9.73 2.99
CA LEU A 403 -13.96 8.89 1.87
C LEU A 403 -12.43 8.85 1.85
N GLY A 404 -11.84 7.69 2.11
CA GLY A 404 -10.39 7.52 2.18
C GLY A 404 -9.89 7.34 3.61
N ALA A 405 -9.34 6.16 3.89
CA ALA A 405 -8.74 5.79 5.18
C ALA A 405 -7.22 5.56 5.03
N GLY A 406 -6.57 6.38 4.21
CA GLY A 406 -5.14 6.26 3.92
C GLY A 406 -4.23 6.71 5.07
N ASN A 407 -2.92 6.65 4.84
CA ASN A 407 -1.90 7.00 5.84
C ASN A 407 -2.02 8.45 6.32
N PHE A 408 -2.20 9.39 5.39
CA PHE A 408 -2.31 10.80 5.71
C PHE A 408 -3.59 11.12 6.51
N ALA A 409 -4.71 10.52 6.11
CA ALA A 409 -5.97 10.61 6.85
C ALA A 409 -5.81 10.16 8.31
N ASN A 410 -5.21 8.98 8.53
CA ASN A 410 -5.02 8.42 9.88
C ASN A 410 -3.98 9.16 10.73
N ALA A 411 -2.89 9.63 10.12
CA ALA A 411 -1.77 10.22 10.85
C ALA A 411 -1.97 11.72 11.13
N VAL A 412 -2.73 12.44 10.30
CA VAL A 412 -2.82 13.90 10.34
C VAL A 412 -4.27 14.40 10.43
N LEU A 413 -5.11 14.04 9.46
CA LEU A 413 -6.43 14.69 9.31
C LEU A 413 -7.46 14.22 10.33
N LEU A 414 -7.65 12.92 10.53
CA LEU A 414 -8.61 12.39 11.51
C LEU A 414 -8.28 12.85 12.95
N PRO A 415 -7.00 12.89 13.40
CA PRO A 415 -6.63 13.56 14.64
C PRO A 415 -6.99 15.05 14.67
N ALA A 416 -6.76 15.79 13.58
CA ALA A 416 -7.07 17.22 13.49
C ALA A 416 -8.58 17.50 13.54
N ILE A 417 -9.39 16.70 12.83
CA ILE A 417 -10.86 16.74 12.84
C ILE A 417 -11.38 16.52 14.26
N LYS A 418 -10.85 15.51 14.96
CA LYS A 418 -11.24 15.22 16.35
C LYS A 418 -10.86 16.37 17.30
N LYS A 419 -9.73 17.05 17.05
CA LYS A 419 -9.28 18.20 17.83
C LYS A 419 -10.11 19.46 17.57
N ALA A 420 -10.63 19.65 16.34
CA ALA A 420 -11.41 20.82 15.96
C ALA A 420 -12.70 21.00 16.78
N GLY A 421 -13.24 19.91 17.34
CA GLY A 421 -14.51 19.92 18.10
C GLY A 421 -15.74 20.06 17.19
N ASP A 422 -16.93 19.84 17.74
CA ASP A 422 -18.24 20.06 17.07
C ASP A 422 -18.47 19.31 15.74
N ILE A 423 -17.75 18.20 15.52
CA ILE A 423 -17.90 17.31 14.36
C ILE A 423 -18.23 15.90 14.86
N SER A 424 -19.36 15.36 14.40
CA SER A 424 -19.79 13.98 14.65
C SER A 424 -19.31 13.07 13.53
N LEU A 425 -18.53 12.04 13.87
CA LEU A 425 -17.99 11.08 12.91
C LEU A 425 -19.03 9.97 12.64
N VAL A 426 -19.70 10.03 11.50
CA VAL A 426 -20.80 9.12 11.17
C VAL A 426 -20.28 7.89 10.43
N GLY A 427 -19.81 8.05 9.19
CA GLY A 427 -19.34 6.95 8.34
C GLY A 427 -17.94 7.19 7.80
N ILE A 428 -17.18 6.11 7.60
CA ILE A 428 -15.90 6.15 6.88
C ILE A 428 -15.86 5.05 5.83
N ALA A 429 -15.39 5.34 4.62
CA ALA A 429 -15.27 4.38 3.54
C ALA A 429 -13.87 4.32 2.94
N SER A 430 -13.49 3.12 2.49
CA SER A 430 -12.29 2.88 1.69
C SER A 430 -12.55 1.69 0.78
N ALA A 431 -12.13 1.73 -0.48
CA ALA A 431 -12.47 0.69 -1.46
C ALA A 431 -12.12 -0.75 -1.02
N GLY A 432 -11.04 -0.92 -0.24
CA GLY A 432 -10.63 -2.21 0.33
C GLY A 432 -11.37 -2.64 1.60
N GLY A 433 -12.23 -1.81 2.18
CA GLY A 433 -13.02 -2.05 3.40
C GLY A 433 -12.21 -2.06 4.70
N MET A 434 -11.13 -2.84 4.76
CA MET A 434 -10.33 -3.12 5.96
C MET A 434 -9.73 -1.86 6.60
N HIS A 435 -9.21 -0.92 5.81
CA HIS A 435 -8.64 0.32 6.35
C HIS A 435 -9.72 1.20 6.98
N ALA A 436 -10.88 1.34 6.33
CA ALA A 436 -12.03 2.05 6.89
C ALA A 436 -12.52 1.40 8.18
N GLN A 437 -12.52 0.08 8.26
CA GLN A 437 -12.91 -0.63 9.48
C GLN A 437 -12.00 -0.28 10.67
N VAL A 438 -10.69 -0.35 10.47
CA VAL A 438 -9.73 -0.10 11.56
C VAL A 438 -9.70 1.36 11.95
N SER A 439 -9.67 2.28 10.97
CA SER A 439 -9.79 3.72 11.22
C SER A 439 -11.11 4.06 11.90
N GLY A 440 -12.21 3.46 11.43
CA GLY A 440 -13.55 3.63 11.98
C GLY A 440 -13.61 3.33 13.46
N ARG A 441 -13.13 2.15 13.86
CA ARG A 441 -13.03 1.75 15.28
C ARG A 441 -12.11 2.67 16.08
N LYS A 442 -10.93 2.99 15.54
CA LYS A 442 -9.90 3.80 16.22
C LYS A 442 -10.41 5.20 16.56
N PHE A 443 -11.09 5.85 15.62
CA PHE A 443 -11.54 7.23 15.76
C PHE A 443 -12.96 7.38 16.32
N GLY A 444 -13.74 6.29 16.34
CA GLY A 444 -15.08 6.26 16.92
C GLY A 444 -16.18 6.63 15.93
N PHE A 445 -16.07 6.20 14.67
CA PHE A 445 -17.15 6.29 13.69
C PHE A 445 -18.31 5.36 14.06
N GLN A 446 -19.49 5.59 13.49
CA GLN A 446 -20.67 4.74 13.69
C GLN A 446 -20.65 3.52 12.77
N TYR A 447 -20.09 3.63 11.57
CA TYR A 447 -19.90 2.50 10.66
C TYR A 447 -18.70 2.71 9.74
N ALA A 448 -18.23 1.60 9.16
CA ALA A 448 -17.28 1.57 8.07
C ALA A 448 -17.92 0.99 6.80
N ALA A 449 -17.50 1.44 5.63
CA ALA A 449 -17.98 0.98 4.34
C ALA A 449 -16.87 0.77 3.30
N SER A 450 -17.20 0.10 2.21
CA SER A 450 -16.32 -0.13 1.05
C SER A 450 -16.74 0.62 -0.22
N SER A 451 -17.89 1.30 -0.18
CA SER A 451 -18.43 2.09 -1.28
C SER A 451 -18.52 3.56 -0.89
N ASP A 452 -18.26 4.46 -1.84
CA ASP A 452 -18.49 5.90 -1.69
C ASP A 452 -19.98 6.23 -1.58
N GLU A 453 -20.83 5.46 -2.25
CA GLU A 453 -22.30 5.66 -2.25
C GLU A 453 -22.92 5.51 -0.86
N GLU A 454 -22.40 4.60 -0.03
CA GLU A 454 -22.85 4.42 1.36
C GLU A 454 -22.68 5.69 2.19
N ILE A 455 -21.65 6.48 1.91
CA ILE A 455 -21.36 7.73 2.61
C ILE A 455 -22.15 8.88 1.98
N ILE A 456 -22.15 8.96 0.65
CA ILE A 456 -22.75 10.07 -0.08
C ILE A 456 -24.28 10.05 0.04
N ASN A 457 -24.90 8.87 0.03
CA ASN A 457 -26.35 8.71 0.09
C ASN A 457 -26.91 8.62 1.52
N ASP A 458 -26.06 8.59 2.56
CA ASP A 458 -26.55 8.54 3.94
C ASP A 458 -27.26 9.86 4.31
N PRO A 459 -28.56 9.84 4.66
CA PRO A 459 -29.28 11.04 5.05
C PRO A 459 -28.77 11.63 6.37
N ASN A 460 -28.05 10.86 7.20
CA ASN A 460 -27.47 11.33 8.44
C ASN A 460 -26.14 12.08 8.24
N ILE A 461 -25.55 12.04 7.05
CA ILE A 461 -24.31 12.75 6.75
C ILE A 461 -24.65 14.08 6.08
N SER A 462 -24.15 15.19 6.63
CA SER A 462 -24.32 16.54 6.04
C SER A 462 -23.10 16.97 5.24
N THR A 463 -21.93 16.42 5.58
CA THR A 463 -20.63 16.85 5.06
C THR A 463 -19.76 15.65 4.72
N VAL A 464 -19.05 15.69 3.60
CA VAL A 464 -18.15 14.63 3.14
C VAL A 464 -16.71 15.15 3.10
N ALA A 465 -15.77 14.43 3.71
CA ALA A 465 -14.33 14.63 3.55
C ALA A 465 -13.78 13.65 2.51
N ILE A 466 -13.19 14.16 1.43
CA ILE A 466 -12.56 13.37 0.37
C ILE A 466 -11.04 13.39 0.60
N LEU A 467 -10.53 12.26 1.10
CA LEU A 467 -9.15 12.02 1.51
C LEU A 467 -8.53 10.87 0.69
N THR A 468 -8.96 10.74 -0.56
CA THR A 468 -8.59 9.67 -1.49
C THR A 468 -7.33 10.02 -2.28
N ARG A 469 -7.03 9.29 -3.37
CA ARG A 469 -5.98 9.67 -4.32
C ARG A 469 -6.51 10.75 -5.27
N HIS A 470 -5.59 11.56 -5.81
CA HIS A 470 -5.91 12.81 -6.51
C HIS A 470 -6.85 12.59 -7.71
N ASP A 471 -6.64 11.51 -8.47
CA ASP A 471 -7.44 11.12 -9.64
C ASP A 471 -8.95 11.04 -9.37
N SER A 472 -9.33 10.67 -8.15
CA SER A 472 -10.73 10.50 -7.75
C SER A 472 -11.40 11.75 -7.17
N HIS A 473 -10.64 12.80 -6.88
CA HIS A 473 -11.14 13.97 -6.15
C HIS A 473 -12.31 14.65 -6.85
N ALA A 474 -12.13 15.05 -8.11
CA ALA A 474 -13.13 15.82 -8.83
C ALA A 474 -14.47 15.09 -8.99
N ASP A 475 -14.43 13.79 -9.31
CA ASP A 475 -15.64 12.97 -9.45
C ASP A 475 -16.39 12.82 -8.12
N LEU A 476 -15.67 12.61 -7.02
CA LEU A 476 -16.26 12.51 -5.68
C LEU A 476 -16.81 13.85 -5.19
N VAL A 477 -16.13 14.96 -5.48
CA VAL A 477 -16.63 16.33 -5.17
C VAL A 477 -17.96 16.56 -5.88
N LEU A 478 -18.03 16.26 -7.18
CA LEU A 478 -19.25 16.43 -7.97
C LEU A 478 -20.39 15.55 -7.47
N LYS A 479 -20.13 14.27 -7.16
CA LYS A 479 -21.13 13.36 -6.60
C LYS A 479 -21.69 13.88 -5.27
N ALA A 480 -20.81 14.28 -4.34
CA ALA A 480 -21.21 14.74 -3.02
C ALA A 480 -21.99 16.07 -3.06
N LEU A 481 -21.55 17.05 -3.87
CA LEU A 481 -22.28 18.31 -4.04
C LEU A 481 -23.67 18.08 -4.64
N LYS A 482 -23.80 17.20 -5.65
CA LYS A 482 -25.09 16.86 -6.27
C LYS A 482 -26.03 16.09 -5.34
N ALA A 483 -25.48 15.29 -4.43
CA ALA A 483 -26.22 14.60 -3.37
C ALA A 483 -26.61 15.52 -2.21
N GLY A 484 -26.31 16.82 -2.32
CA GLY A 484 -26.67 17.83 -1.34
C GLY A 484 -25.83 17.76 -0.06
N LYS A 485 -24.51 17.60 -0.19
CA LYS A 485 -23.56 17.56 0.93
C LYS A 485 -22.56 18.70 0.83
N HIS A 486 -22.14 19.25 1.97
CA HIS A 486 -20.93 20.06 2.03
C HIS A 486 -19.70 19.19 1.77
N VAL A 487 -18.66 19.73 1.15
CA VAL A 487 -17.49 18.96 0.73
C VAL A 487 -16.21 19.59 1.24
N PHE A 488 -15.44 18.81 1.99
CA PHE A 488 -14.00 19.04 2.17
C PHE A 488 -13.26 18.08 1.23
N VAL A 489 -12.29 18.56 0.47
CA VAL A 489 -11.44 17.72 -0.37
C VAL A 489 -9.98 18.04 -0.12
N GLU A 490 -9.16 17.02 0.09
CA GLU A 490 -7.72 17.22 0.16
C GLU A 490 -7.17 17.76 -1.16
N LYS A 491 -6.04 18.47 -1.11
CA LYS A 491 -5.44 19.00 -2.33
C LYS A 491 -4.82 17.89 -3.19
N PRO A 492 -4.83 18.02 -4.53
CA PRO A 492 -5.40 19.11 -5.32
C PRO A 492 -6.91 18.95 -5.53
N LEU A 493 -7.59 20.03 -5.90
CA LEU A 493 -9.02 19.99 -6.20
C LEU A 493 -9.35 19.12 -7.44
N ALA A 494 -8.48 19.17 -8.45
CA ALA A 494 -8.57 18.40 -9.70
C ALA A 494 -7.16 18.16 -10.25
N THR A 495 -6.99 17.11 -11.05
CA THR A 495 -5.72 16.83 -11.75
C THR A 495 -5.72 17.27 -13.20
N THR A 496 -6.90 17.56 -13.79
CA THR A 496 -7.01 18.06 -15.16
C THR A 496 -7.90 19.31 -15.29
N PRO A 497 -7.68 20.14 -16.33
CA PRO A 497 -8.55 21.28 -16.63
C PRO A 497 -10.03 20.90 -16.82
N GLU A 498 -10.31 19.77 -17.47
CA GLU A 498 -11.67 19.30 -17.75
C GLU A 498 -12.41 18.91 -16.46
N GLN A 499 -11.70 18.28 -15.53
CA GLN A 499 -12.23 17.98 -14.20
C GLN A 499 -12.57 19.27 -13.44
N LEU A 500 -11.65 20.23 -13.43
CA LEU A 500 -11.89 21.53 -12.77
C LEU A 500 -13.09 22.26 -13.38
N ALA A 501 -13.18 22.29 -14.72
CA ALA A 501 -14.29 22.95 -15.43
C ALA A 501 -15.66 22.40 -15.04
N LYS A 502 -15.76 21.08 -14.79
CA LYS A 502 -17.00 20.46 -14.29
C LYS A 502 -17.36 20.95 -12.88
N ILE A 503 -16.38 21.08 -11.98
CA ILE A 503 -16.59 21.59 -10.62
C ILE A 503 -17.03 23.06 -10.67
N VAL A 504 -16.37 23.89 -11.46
CA VAL A 504 -16.71 25.31 -11.63
C VAL A 504 -18.16 25.49 -12.09
N LYS A 505 -18.64 24.64 -13.00
CA LYS A 505 -20.05 24.66 -13.45
C LYS A 505 -21.04 24.23 -12.36
N GLN A 506 -20.63 23.39 -11.41
CA GLN A 506 -21.49 22.88 -10.34
C GLN A 506 -21.59 23.85 -9.15
N LEU A 507 -20.54 24.61 -8.86
CA LEU A 507 -20.49 25.54 -7.72
C LEU A 507 -21.62 26.58 -7.65
N PRO A 508 -22.02 27.28 -8.72
CA PRO A 508 -23.07 28.30 -8.64
C PRO A 508 -24.49 27.74 -8.49
N ILE A 509 -24.68 26.44 -8.76
CA ILE A 509 -26.00 25.78 -8.70
C ILE A 509 -26.20 24.94 -7.43
N THR A 510 -25.20 24.88 -6.56
CA THR A 510 -25.28 24.18 -5.27
C THR A 510 -25.48 25.15 -4.12
N ASN A 511 -26.28 24.76 -3.12
CA ASN A 511 -26.39 25.48 -1.85
C ASN A 511 -25.35 24.99 -0.82
N TYR A 512 -24.46 24.08 -1.22
CA TYR A 512 -23.50 23.43 -0.33
C TYR A 512 -22.08 23.93 -0.58
N GLN A 513 -21.34 24.11 0.51
CA GLN A 513 -19.99 24.66 0.49
C GLN A 513 -18.94 23.62 0.08
N LEU A 514 -17.94 24.06 -0.67
CA LEU A 514 -16.72 23.31 -1.01
C LEU A 514 -15.51 23.95 -0.30
N LEU A 515 -14.61 23.14 0.25
CA LEU A 515 -13.31 23.59 0.73
C LEU A 515 -12.22 22.62 0.27
N THR A 516 -11.19 23.13 -0.39
CA THR A 516 -9.95 22.40 -0.64
C THR A 516 -9.03 22.55 0.57
N GLY A 517 -8.34 21.48 0.98
CA GLY A 517 -7.47 21.37 2.17
C GLY A 517 -6.18 22.21 2.13
N PHE A 518 -6.29 23.51 1.88
CA PHE A 518 -5.18 24.47 1.92
C PHE A 518 -4.92 24.98 3.35
N ASN A 519 -4.51 24.05 4.20
CA ASN A 519 -4.44 24.25 5.64
C ASN A 519 -3.49 25.37 6.11
N ARG A 520 -2.48 25.73 5.31
CA ARG A 520 -1.41 26.68 5.73
C ARG A 520 -1.93 28.06 6.05
N ARG A 521 -2.99 28.48 5.37
CA ARG A 521 -3.67 29.75 5.62
C ARG A 521 -4.20 29.84 7.05
N PHE A 522 -4.56 28.71 7.65
CA PHE A 522 -5.14 28.64 8.98
C PHE A 522 -4.10 28.45 10.08
N ALA A 523 -2.82 28.33 9.74
CA ALA A 523 -1.77 28.24 10.73
C ALA A 523 -1.67 29.54 11.56
N PRO A 524 -1.44 29.48 12.88
CA PRO A 524 -1.39 30.66 13.74
C PRO A 524 -0.38 31.72 13.26
N LEU A 525 0.84 31.30 12.90
CA LEU A 525 1.88 32.22 12.41
C LEU A 525 1.56 32.75 11.00
N ALA A 526 0.84 32.01 10.16
CA ALA A 526 0.38 32.51 8.88
C ALA A 526 -0.70 33.58 9.02
N ARG A 527 -1.65 33.39 9.94
CA ARG A 527 -2.67 34.40 10.27
C ARG A 527 -2.03 35.63 10.92
N SER A 528 -1.04 35.44 11.79
CA SER A 528 -0.22 36.52 12.36
C SER A 528 0.43 37.33 11.22
N LEU A 529 1.14 36.68 10.30
CA LEU A 529 1.73 37.34 9.13
C LEU A 529 0.67 38.08 8.28
N GLN A 530 -0.41 37.40 7.88
CA GLN A 530 -1.44 37.99 7.03
C GLN A 530 -2.10 39.22 7.67
N SER A 531 -2.29 39.24 8.99
CA SER A 531 -2.86 40.39 9.70
C SER A 531 -1.97 41.64 9.62
N GLN A 532 -0.66 41.46 9.44
CA GLN A 532 0.30 42.57 9.35
C GLN A 532 0.40 43.13 7.91
N ILE A 533 0.26 42.27 6.90
CA ILE A 533 0.38 42.69 5.48
C ILE A 533 -0.95 43.10 4.83
N SER A 534 -2.09 42.62 5.33
CA SER A 534 -3.39 42.82 4.66
C SER A 534 -3.86 44.28 4.59
N ASN A 535 -3.40 45.11 5.53
CA ASN A 535 -3.74 46.55 5.55
C ASN A 535 -2.81 47.40 4.67
N LEU A 536 -1.76 46.81 4.09
CA LEU A 536 -0.80 47.52 3.24
C LEU A 536 -1.31 47.51 1.79
N GLN A 537 -1.69 48.70 1.30
CA GLN A 537 -2.21 48.93 -0.05
C GLN A 537 -1.07 49.13 -1.07
N GLU A 538 -0.11 48.21 -1.07
CA GLU A 538 1.01 48.19 -2.00
C GLU A 538 1.21 46.78 -2.57
N PRO A 539 1.75 46.65 -3.79
CA PRO A 539 2.16 45.37 -4.34
C PRO A 539 3.17 44.66 -3.43
N LYS A 540 3.07 43.34 -3.38
CA LYS A 540 3.83 42.47 -2.48
C LYS A 540 4.81 41.64 -3.29
N TYR A 541 6.00 41.45 -2.76
CA TYR A 541 6.89 40.39 -3.23
C TYR A 541 6.93 39.28 -2.19
N VAL A 542 6.62 38.05 -2.61
CA VAL A 542 6.64 36.88 -1.73
C VAL A 542 7.49 35.78 -2.35
N HIS A 543 8.53 35.34 -1.66
CA HIS A 543 9.33 34.19 -2.02
C HIS A 543 9.04 33.02 -1.09
N TYR A 544 8.70 31.87 -1.66
CA TYR A 544 8.44 30.64 -0.94
C TYR A 544 9.39 29.54 -1.42
N ARG A 545 10.38 29.21 -0.60
CA ARG A 545 11.30 28.10 -0.84
C ARG A 545 10.87 26.83 -0.11
N VAL A 546 10.79 25.73 -0.85
CA VAL A 546 10.35 24.42 -0.37
C VAL A 546 11.41 23.34 -0.66
N ASN A 547 11.99 22.78 0.39
CA ASN A 547 12.84 21.59 0.36
C ASN A 547 11.99 20.31 0.43
N ALA A 548 11.32 19.99 -0.66
CA ALA A 548 10.33 18.91 -0.75
C ALA A 548 10.94 17.50 -0.63
N GLY A 549 12.23 17.37 -0.97
CA GLY A 549 13.00 16.13 -0.96
C GLY A 549 12.55 15.10 -2.01
N CYS A 550 13.47 14.21 -2.40
CA CYS A 550 13.23 13.22 -3.47
C CYS A 550 12.16 12.19 -3.10
N ILE A 551 11.31 11.85 -4.08
CA ILE A 551 10.36 10.73 -4.05
C ILE A 551 10.72 9.78 -5.22
N PRO A 552 10.70 8.45 -5.03
CA PRO A 552 10.97 7.49 -6.11
C PRO A 552 10.06 7.68 -7.33
N LEU A 553 10.60 7.45 -8.53
CA LEU A 553 9.85 7.61 -9.80
C LEU A 553 8.65 6.67 -9.94
N ASN A 554 8.66 5.53 -9.23
CA ASN A 554 7.56 4.56 -9.22
C ASN A 554 6.48 4.87 -8.17
N HIS A 555 6.60 5.97 -7.44
CA HIS A 555 5.57 6.40 -6.50
C HIS A 555 4.36 6.97 -7.24
N TRP A 556 3.15 6.66 -6.80
CA TRP A 556 1.90 7.06 -7.48
C TRP A 556 1.74 8.57 -7.70
N THR A 557 2.38 9.42 -6.89
CA THR A 557 2.36 10.88 -7.09
C THR A 557 3.09 11.33 -8.34
N GLN A 558 4.04 10.52 -8.83
CA GLN A 558 4.79 10.78 -10.06
C GLN A 558 4.02 10.31 -11.30
N ASP A 559 3.01 9.47 -11.13
CA ASP A 559 2.14 9.05 -12.21
C ASP A 559 1.23 10.22 -12.60
N GLU A 560 1.27 10.61 -13.87
CA GLU A 560 0.51 11.77 -14.38
C GLU A 560 -1.01 11.53 -14.29
N SER A 561 -1.45 10.28 -14.47
CA SER A 561 -2.87 9.91 -14.43
C SER A 561 -3.40 9.79 -13.00
N LEU A 562 -2.61 9.26 -12.06
CA LEU A 562 -3.03 9.03 -10.67
C LEU A 562 -2.74 10.23 -9.76
N GLY A 563 -1.55 10.81 -9.91
CA GLY A 563 -1.00 11.83 -9.01
C GLY A 563 -0.98 13.24 -9.58
N GLY A 564 -0.94 13.39 -10.91
CA GLY A 564 -0.81 14.69 -11.59
C GLY A 564 0.58 15.33 -11.44
N GLY A 565 1.59 14.58 -10.99
CA GLY A 565 2.92 15.13 -10.67
C GLY A 565 2.93 15.98 -9.40
N ARG A 566 4.11 16.48 -9.00
CA ARG A 566 4.26 17.21 -7.73
C ARG A 566 3.89 18.69 -7.82
N ILE A 567 3.86 19.30 -9.00
CA ILE A 567 3.43 20.70 -9.17
C ILE A 567 1.94 20.82 -8.83
N ILE A 568 1.09 20.06 -9.55
CA ILE A 568 -0.35 20.01 -9.30
C ILE A 568 -0.64 19.37 -7.94
N GLY A 569 0.02 18.24 -7.64
CA GLY A 569 -0.30 17.43 -6.47
C GLY A 569 0.18 17.98 -5.12
N GLU A 570 1.27 18.74 -5.06
CA GLU A 570 1.84 19.26 -3.79
C GLU A 570 2.16 20.77 -3.85
N ALA A 571 2.71 21.26 -4.96
CA ALA A 571 3.14 22.66 -5.04
C ALA A 571 1.97 23.67 -5.03
N CYS A 572 0.77 23.22 -5.43
CA CYS A 572 -0.49 23.97 -5.28
C CYS A 572 -0.67 24.53 -3.85
N HIS A 573 -0.15 23.84 -2.85
CA HIS A 573 -0.19 24.26 -1.45
C HIS A 573 0.54 25.58 -1.18
N PHE A 574 1.65 25.80 -1.89
CA PHE A 574 2.49 26.98 -1.73
C PHE A 574 2.01 28.13 -2.62
N VAL A 575 1.45 27.80 -3.79
CA VAL A 575 0.75 28.76 -4.64
C VAL A 575 -0.46 29.35 -3.92
N ASP A 576 -1.28 28.51 -3.26
CA ASP A 576 -2.37 28.99 -2.40
C ASP A 576 -1.87 29.89 -1.27
N PHE A 577 -0.76 29.52 -0.62
CA PHE A 577 -0.23 30.32 0.47
C PHE A 577 0.16 31.73 0.02
N ILE A 578 0.78 31.86 -1.17
CA ILE A 578 1.07 33.18 -1.73
C ILE A 578 -0.22 33.91 -2.07
N ALA A 579 -1.19 33.26 -2.72
CA ALA A 579 -2.50 33.85 -3.03
C ALA A 579 -3.23 34.34 -1.76
N PHE A 580 -3.07 33.63 -0.64
CA PHE A 580 -3.58 34.05 0.67
C PHE A 580 -2.91 35.32 1.20
N LEU A 581 -1.59 35.43 1.07
CA LEU A 581 -0.84 36.61 1.51
C LEU A 581 -1.13 37.84 0.63
N VAL A 582 -1.28 37.63 -0.68
CA VAL A 582 -1.63 38.69 -1.63
C VAL A 582 -3.10 39.10 -1.50
N GLY A 583 -3.99 38.13 -1.28
CA GLY A 583 -5.44 38.34 -1.22
C GLY A 583 -6.18 38.11 -2.54
N ALA A 584 -5.49 37.71 -3.60
CA ALA A 584 -6.05 37.47 -4.94
C ALA A 584 -5.44 36.21 -5.58
N ALA A 585 -6.10 35.69 -6.63
CA ALA A 585 -5.54 34.61 -7.44
C ALA A 585 -4.47 35.13 -8.42
N PRO A 586 -3.46 34.32 -8.80
CA PRO A 586 -2.50 34.68 -9.85
C PRO A 586 -3.17 34.86 -11.23
N VAL A 587 -2.61 35.74 -12.08
CA VAL A 587 -3.08 36.01 -13.45
C VAL A 587 -2.13 35.50 -14.55
N SER A 588 -0.86 35.27 -14.22
CA SER A 588 0.11 34.65 -15.12
C SER A 588 1.21 33.93 -14.35
N VAL A 589 1.91 33.02 -15.04
CA VAL A 589 3.06 32.29 -14.50
C VAL A 589 4.16 32.08 -15.53
N THR A 590 5.42 32.14 -15.08
CA THR A 590 6.61 31.67 -15.81
C THR A 590 7.31 30.60 -14.96
N ALA A 591 7.62 29.43 -15.53
CA ALA A 591 8.24 28.33 -14.82
C ALA A 591 9.51 27.82 -15.51
N HIS A 592 10.52 27.48 -14.71
CA HIS A 592 11.78 26.87 -15.16
C HIS A 592 12.21 25.76 -14.19
N ALA A 593 12.71 24.64 -14.70
CA ALA A 593 13.18 23.53 -13.89
C ALA A 593 14.63 23.14 -14.17
N LEU A 594 15.25 22.49 -13.18
CA LEU A 594 16.51 21.79 -13.37
C LEU A 594 16.31 20.51 -14.20
N PRO A 595 17.35 19.99 -14.89
CA PRO A 595 17.28 18.70 -15.58
C PRO A 595 16.94 17.53 -14.64
N ASP A 596 16.06 16.64 -15.08
CA ASP A 596 15.58 15.50 -14.28
C ASP A 596 16.59 14.36 -14.14
N ASN A 597 17.46 14.16 -15.15
CA ASN A 597 18.54 13.17 -15.19
C ASN A 597 18.12 11.74 -14.78
N GLY A 598 16.89 11.32 -15.10
CA GLY A 598 16.36 9.99 -14.77
C GLY A 598 16.13 9.73 -13.28
N LYS A 599 16.25 10.76 -12.42
CA LYS A 599 16.03 10.68 -10.97
C LYS A 599 14.78 11.44 -10.51
N TYR A 600 14.45 12.53 -11.18
CA TYR A 600 13.33 13.41 -10.87
C TYR A 600 12.31 13.41 -12.01
N ARG A 601 11.16 14.07 -11.80
CA ARG A 601 10.13 14.29 -12.81
C ARG A 601 9.49 15.66 -12.61
N GLU A 602 10.12 16.71 -13.16
CA GLU A 602 9.67 18.11 -13.02
C GLU A 602 9.60 18.58 -11.54
N ASP A 603 10.43 17.99 -10.66
CA ASP A 603 10.36 18.15 -9.21
C ASP A 603 11.32 19.21 -8.62
N ASN A 604 12.08 19.89 -9.47
CA ASN A 604 13.02 20.94 -9.09
C ASN A 604 12.74 22.18 -9.93
N VAL A 605 11.71 22.94 -9.55
CA VAL A 605 11.12 24.00 -10.37
C VAL A 605 11.08 25.32 -9.60
N SER A 606 11.37 26.41 -10.31
CA SER A 606 11.10 27.78 -9.88
C SER A 606 9.92 28.31 -10.68
N MET A 607 8.89 28.81 -10.00
CA MET A 607 7.66 29.32 -10.60
C MET A 607 7.42 30.75 -10.14
N THR A 608 7.37 31.69 -11.08
CA THR A 608 7.11 33.11 -10.81
C THR A 608 5.70 33.46 -11.27
N PHE A 609 4.87 33.88 -10.34
CA PHE A 609 3.47 34.27 -10.51
C PHE A 609 3.31 35.78 -10.44
N THR A 610 2.48 36.35 -11.31
CA THR A 610 2.04 37.74 -11.23
C THR A 610 0.57 37.80 -10.79
N PHE A 611 0.22 38.81 -10.00
CA PHE A 611 -1.12 39.04 -9.46
C PHE A 611 -1.76 40.31 -10.03
N PRO A 612 -3.10 40.49 -9.89
CA PRO A 612 -3.82 41.63 -10.47
C PRO A 612 -3.30 43.01 -10.04
N ASP A 613 -2.81 43.13 -8.80
CA ASP A 613 -2.27 44.39 -8.24
C ASP A 613 -0.80 44.62 -8.60
N GLY A 614 -0.19 43.75 -9.43
CA GLY A 614 1.23 43.79 -9.76
C GLY A 614 2.13 43.09 -8.73
N SER A 615 1.58 42.47 -7.68
CA SER A 615 2.36 41.63 -6.77
C SER A 615 3.03 40.48 -7.51
N ILE A 616 4.18 40.03 -6.98
CA ILE A 616 4.96 38.92 -7.51
C ILE A 616 5.11 37.86 -6.43
N GLY A 617 4.80 36.62 -6.80
CA GLY A 617 5.02 35.44 -5.97
C GLY A 617 5.99 34.48 -6.63
N VAL A 618 7.02 34.04 -5.91
CA VAL A 618 7.97 33.04 -6.40
C VAL A 618 7.88 31.79 -5.54
N VAL A 619 7.66 30.64 -6.16
CA VAL A 619 7.71 29.32 -5.49
C VAL A 619 8.90 28.54 -6.05
N ASP A 620 9.90 28.32 -5.21
CA ASP A 620 10.99 27.38 -5.50
C ASP A 620 10.68 26.05 -4.84
N TYR A 621 10.31 25.08 -5.65
CA TYR A 621 9.97 23.73 -5.23
C TYR A 621 11.10 22.77 -5.59
N LEU A 622 11.84 22.29 -4.59
CA LEU A 622 13.10 21.59 -4.77
C LEU A 622 13.09 20.21 -4.11
N ALA A 623 13.25 19.16 -4.90
CA ALA A 623 13.36 17.78 -4.44
C ALA A 623 14.81 17.28 -4.27
N ASN A 624 15.80 18.06 -4.72
CA ASN A 624 17.22 17.71 -4.67
C ASN A 624 17.92 18.06 -3.34
N GLY A 625 17.26 18.75 -2.42
CA GLY A 625 17.83 19.13 -1.13
C GLY A 625 17.84 18.00 -0.10
N ASP A 626 18.76 18.11 0.87
CA ASP A 626 18.85 17.18 2.00
C ASP A 626 17.65 17.35 2.93
N LYS A 627 16.96 16.25 3.24
CA LYS A 627 15.73 16.30 4.05
C LYS A 627 15.97 16.77 5.49
N SER A 628 17.20 16.76 6.01
CA SER A 628 17.52 17.27 7.35
C SER A 628 17.36 18.78 7.48
N PHE A 629 17.39 19.52 6.38
CA PHE A 629 17.16 20.97 6.38
C PHE A 629 15.65 21.30 6.43
N PRO A 630 15.22 22.35 7.18
CA PRO A 630 13.81 22.74 7.28
C PRO A 630 13.11 22.86 5.93
N LYS A 631 11.89 22.32 5.89
CA LYS A 631 11.15 22.13 4.63
C LYS A 631 10.77 23.46 4.00
N GLU A 632 10.28 24.41 4.79
CA GLU A 632 9.52 25.55 4.24
C GLU A 632 10.02 26.87 4.80
N ARG A 633 10.27 27.84 3.92
CA ARG A 633 10.63 29.21 4.30
C ARG A 633 9.93 30.20 3.38
N VAL A 634 9.28 31.20 3.97
CA VAL A 634 8.60 32.27 3.25
C VAL A 634 9.22 33.60 3.63
N GLU A 635 9.49 34.44 2.64
CA GLU A 635 9.95 35.83 2.79
C GLU A 635 8.96 36.74 2.07
N ALA A 636 8.43 37.75 2.76
CA ALA A 636 7.45 38.68 2.21
C ALA A 636 7.91 40.13 2.41
N PHE A 637 7.82 40.93 1.36
CA PHE A 637 8.21 42.33 1.30
C PHE A 637 7.02 43.19 0.88
N CYS A 638 6.69 44.22 1.67
CA CYS A 638 5.60 45.16 1.36
C CYS A 638 5.68 46.39 2.29
N GLY A 639 5.52 47.62 1.79
CA GLY A 639 5.34 48.82 2.62
C GLY A 639 6.44 49.06 3.66
N GLY A 640 7.71 48.86 3.29
CA GLY A 640 8.86 48.99 4.20
C GLY A 640 8.98 47.89 5.26
N MET A 641 8.10 46.88 5.22
CA MET A 641 8.12 45.71 6.10
C MET A 641 8.68 44.49 5.39
N ILE A 642 9.49 43.72 6.13
CA ILE A 642 9.97 42.40 5.74
C ILE A 642 9.46 41.39 6.77
N ALA A 643 8.93 40.27 6.31
CA ALA A 643 8.58 39.16 7.17
C ALA A 643 9.21 37.85 6.70
N VAL A 644 9.74 37.08 7.64
CA VAL A 644 10.33 35.76 7.40
C VAL A 644 9.61 34.73 8.26
N LEU A 645 8.89 33.81 7.61
CA LEU A 645 8.22 32.67 8.24
C LEU A 645 9.03 31.40 7.96
N ASP A 646 9.61 30.83 9.01
CA ASP A 646 10.45 29.62 8.93
C ASP A 646 9.72 28.40 9.52
N ASP A 647 9.39 27.47 8.63
CA ASP A 647 8.75 26.16 8.84
C ASP A 647 7.54 26.16 9.81
N PHE A 648 6.81 27.28 9.87
CA PHE A 648 5.69 27.48 10.80
C PHE A 648 6.09 27.33 12.27
N ARG A 649 7.35 27.60 12.59
CA ARG A 649 7.94 27.57 13.93
C ARG A 649 8.39 28.95 14.40
N ARG A 650 8.83 29.80 13.47
CA ARG A 650 9.33 31.15 13.76
C ARG A 650 8.80 32.14 12.73
N LEU A 651 8.25 33.24 13.19
CA LEU A 651 7.91 34.41 12.37
C LEU A 651 8.75 35.58 12.86
N GLU A 652 9.56 36.14 11.97
CA GLU A 652 10.31 37.37 12.19
C GLU A 652 9.71 38.48 11.33
N ILE A 653 9.53 39.67 11.91
CA ILE A 653 9.03 40.86 11.20
C ILE A 653 9.98 42.01 11.49
N VAL A 654 10.41 42.70 10.44
CA VAL A 654 11.23 43.91 10.51
C VAL A 654 10.45 45.05 9.86
N LYS A 655 10.26 46.15 10.59
CA LYS A 655 9.61 47.38 10.09
C LYS A 655 10.15 48.58 10.85
N ASP A 656 10.45 49.67 10.17
CA ASP A 656 10.94 50.94 10.77
C ASP A 656 12.15 50.76 11.70
N GLY A 657 13.07 49.85 11.32
CA GLY A 657 14.25 49.49 12.12
C GLY A 657 13.97 48.62 13.35
N ARG A 658 12.71 48.30 13.64
CA ARG A 658 12.30 47.44 14.77
C ARG A 658 12.14 45.99 14.31
N ARG A 659 12.63 45.06 15.12
CA ARG A 659 12.48 43.61 14.91
C ARG A 659 11.53 43.02 15.94
N LYS A 660 10.54 42.26 15.48
CA LYS A 660 9.64 41.45 16.30
C LYS A 660 9.76 39.99 15.90
N GLU A 661 9.78 39.10 16.89
CA GLU A 661 9.86 37.67 16.66
C GLU A 661 8.80 36.91 17.45
N GLU A 662 8.17 35.93 16.81
CA GLU A 662 7.21 35.01 17.41
C GLU A 662 7.68 33.57 17.16
N ARG A 663 7.81 32.76 18.24
CA ARG A 663 8.17 31.33 18.15
C ARG A 663 7.04 30.46 18.68
N ARG A 664 6.76 29.36 17.98
CA ARG A 664 5.76 28.36 18.37
C ARG A 664 6.25 26.94 18.06
N ALA A 665 5.62 25.95 18.71
CA ALA A 665 5.66 24.59 18.19
C ALA A 665 5.05 24.58 16.77
N GLN A 666 5.55 23.69 15.93
CA GLN A 666 5.11 23.63 14.53
C GLN A 666 3.62 23.33 14.45
N ASP A 667 2.86 24.27 13.90
CA ASP A 667 1.45 24.10 13.59
C ASP A 667 1.17 24.62 12.19
N LYS A 668 0.72 23.71 11.33
CA LYS A 668 0.44 23.97 9.91
C LYS A 668 -1.03 24.30 9.66
N GLY A 669 -1.88 24.34 10.69
CA GLY A 669 -3.25 24.86 10.59
C GLY A 669 -4.36 23.83 10.31
N HIS A 670 -4.08 22.52 10.29
CA HIS A 670 -5.11 21.51 9.96
C HIS A 670 -6.33 21.56 10.89
N ALA A 671 -6.13 21.67 12.21
CA ALA A 671 -7.26 21.74 13.14
C ALA A 671 -8.04 23.06 12.98
N ALA A 672 -7.34 24.18 12.78
CA ALA A 672 -7.95 25.49 12.59
C ALA A 672 -8.74 25.60 11.28
N GLU A 673 -8.28 24.93 10.21
CA GLU A 673 -9.01 24.78 8.95
C GLU A 673 -10.35 24.07 9.16
N TRP A 674 -10.34 22.92 9.84
CA TRP A 674 -11.56 22.18 10.16
C TRP A 674 -12.50 22.96 11.07
N THR A 675 -11.98 23.68 12.07
CA THR A 675 -12.79 24.58 12.91
C THR A 675 -13.44 25.68 12.08
N ALA A 676 -12.71 26.32 11.15
CA ALA A 676 -13.24 27.36 10.28
C ALA A 676 -14.33 26.81 9.34
N PHE A 677 -14.13 25.63 8.78
CA PHE A 677 -15.11 24.98 7.90
C PHE A 677 -16.37 24.54 8.64
N ALA A 678 -16.23 23.92 9.80
CA ALA A 678 -17.37 23.53 10.62
C ALA A 678 -18.18 24.76 11.05
N LYS A 679 -17.50 25.86 11.40
CA LYS A 679 -18.15 27.13 11.75
C LYS A 679 -18.94 27.70 10.57
N SER A 680 -18.35 27.77 9.37
CA SER A 680 -19.02 28.35 8.18
C SER A 680 -20.23 27.54 7.71
N ILE A 681 -20.24 26.24 7.96
CA ILE A 681 -21.41 25.38 7.70
C ILE A 681 -22.55 25.68 8.68
N ARG A 682 -22.24 25.77 9.98
CA ARG A 682 -23.27 25.99 11.02
C ARG A 682 -23.89 27.36 10.98
N GLU A 683 -23.07 28.39 10.85
CA GLU A 683 -23.51 29.78 10.88
C GLU A 683 -24.11 30.23 9.54
N GLY A 684 -23.94 29.42 8.49
CA GLY A 684 -24.18 29.84 7.12
C GLY A 684 -23.14 30.87 6.65
N GLY A 685 -23.18 31.19 5.35
CA GLY A 685 -22.31 32.19 4.74
C GLY A 685 -21.29 31.62 3.76
N ALA A 686 -20.27 32.43 3.46
CA ALA A 686 -19.26 32.11 2.46
C ALA A 686 -18.29 31.02 2.96
N PRO A 687 -17.75 30.18 2.05
CA PRO A 687 -16.70 29.22 2.40
C PRO A 687 -15.48 29.94 3.01
N PRO A 688 -14.70 29.28 3.89
CA PRO A 688 -13.53 29.89 4.53
C PRO A 688 -12.42 30.36 3.58
N ILE A 689 -12.43 29.85 2.34
CA ILE A 689 -11.58 30.30 1.25
C ILE A 689 -12.47 30.72 0.07
N PRO A 690 -12.28 31.93 -0.49
CA PRO A 690 -13.02 32.35 -1.68
C PRO A 690 -12.82 31.38 -2.86
N TYR A 691 -13.90 31.02 -3.54
CA TYR A 691 -13.83 30.08 -4.68
C TYR A 691 -12.93 30.58 -5.81
N GLU A 692 -12.88 31.89 -6.03
CA GLU A 692 -11.95 32.51 -6.99
C GLU A 692 -10.49 32.11 -6.70
N GLN A 693 -10.09 32.09 -5.43
CA GLN A 693 -8.74 31.67 -5.04
C GLN A 693 -8.56 30.14 -5.17
N LEU A 694 -9.54 29.32 -4.77
CA LEU A 694 -9.44 27.86 -4.94
C LEU A 694 -9.29 27.44 -6.42
N ILE A 695 -10.13 28.03 -7.28
CA ILE A 695 -10.14 27.77 -8.72
C ILE A 695 -8.87 28.36 -9.35
N GLY A 696 -8.55 29.60 -9.00
CA GLY A 696 -7.39 30.33 -9.53
C GLY A 696 -6.06 29.65 -9.21
N VAL A 697 -5.87 29.15 -7.98
CA VAL A 697 -4.69 28.37 -7.60
C VAL A 697 -4.60 27.08 -8.41
N THR A 698 -5.72 26.37 -8.59
CA THR A 698 -5.72 25.13 -9.37
C THR A 698 -5.33 25.40 -10.83
N LYS A 699 -5.92 26.43 -11.46
CA LYS A 699 -5.55 26.87 -12.81
C LYS A 699 -4.08 27.32 -12.88
N ALA A 700 -3.60 28.06 -11.89
CA ALA A 700 -2.21 28.51 -11.81
C ALA A 700 -1.23 27.33 -11.82
N THR A 701 -1.57 26.21 -11.17
CA THR A 701 -0.71 25.01 -11.23
C THR A 701 -0.75 24.30 -12.57
N PHE A 702 -1.88 24.27 -13.27
CA PHE A 702 -1.92 23.78 -14.66
C PHE A 702 -1.09 24.67 -15.58
N ALA A 703 -1.26 25.99 -15.49
CA ALA A 703 -0.49 26.97 -16.25
C ALA A 703 1.02 26.88 -15.94
N ALA A 704 1.41 26.53 -14.71
CA ALA A 704 2.81 26.36 -14.36
C ALA A 704 3.44 25.14 -15.05
N VAL A 705 2.70 24.03 -15.13
CA VAL A 705 3.13 22.84 -15.91
C VAL A 705 3.21 23.17 -17.40
N GLU A 706 2.21 23.88 -17.93
CA GLU A 706 2.22 24.34 -19.34
C GLU A 706 3.41 25.26 -19.61
N SER A 707 3.64 26.25 -18.74
CA SER A 707 4.75 27.20 -18.86
C SER A 707 6.10 26.49 -18.84
N LEU A 708 6.28 25.51 -17.95
CA LEU A 708 7.50 24.72 -17.84
C LEU A 708 7.78 23.95 -19.14
N ARG A 709 6.74 23.30 -19.70
CA ARG A 709 6.87 22.50 -20.93
C ARG A 709 7.02 23.36 -22.18
N ALA A 710 6.40 24.54 -22.22
CA ALA A 710 6.43 25.45 -23.37
C ALA A 710 7.59 26.46 -23.33
N GLY A 711 8.25 26.65 -22.18
CA GLY A 711 9.36 27.60 -22.01
C GLY A 711 8.96 29.07 -22.13
N LYS A 712 7.70 29.42 -21.83
CA LYS A 712 7.14 30.78 -21.98
C LYS A 712 6.18 31.13 -20.85
N THR A 713 5.89 32.42 -20.67
CA THR A 713 4.84 32.89 -19.76
C THR A 713 3.47 32.44 -20.23
N VAL A 714 2.64 31.93 -19.31
CA VAL A 714 1.28 31.46 -19.58
C VAL A 714 0.26 32.28 -18.77
N PRO A 715 -0.79 32.83 -19.40
CA PRO A 715 -1.92 33.47 -18.70
C PRO A 715 -2.84 32.42 -18.04
N ILE A 716 -3.51 32.79 -16.94
CA ILE A 716 -4.29 31.88 -16.08
C ILE A 716 -5.81 32.05 -16.25
#